data_AF-A0A937UBZ5-F1
#
_entry.id   AF-A0A937UBZ5-F1
#
_cell.length_a   1.000
_cell.length_b   1.000
_cell.length_c   1.000
_cell.angle_alpha   90.00
_cell.angle_beta   90.00
_cell.angle_gamma   90.00
#
_symmetry.space_group_name_H-M   'P 1'
#
loop_
_entity.id
_entity.type
_entity.pdbx_description
1 polymer ?
#
loop_
_entity_poly.entity_id
_entity_poly.type
_entity_poly.pdbx_seq_one_letter_code
_entity_poly.pdbx_strand_id
1 'polypeptide(L)'
;MRTLSIATILVVLLWTATSFAAEGEHIYEGSNLPDAPAFGNNVWGLWAGVSSGLNASTVTERMDLVKTHLATTHARCEIRDVRLSVASVSCFEKLEVTFRLAASYANPYDPDDIRVDATITFPDGSVVTAPAFYSEPFRPDRGVAQMMLWVPYESAGTPCWKVRFAPPLPGEYSLSLVATQRDGQRATYGPLRFIATPSAHPGFVQVSRDNPRYFETSGDGRLFWGTGSNVAWTRDSDPGDPHPCYEYYFGKAAGYTNATRVWLCHWAWLEWTPAVDAPGTNWEGYGGIGIYNQMIADALDRIFLLAEKNGLRIMLVTEDNNESMQNGENDGWAANPYNRVHGGPCQAPVDVFSSPEARRYYRNRLRYIVARWGYSTSLWAINSWNDCSHPTPVILDWLREMRDLTQQLTEGYRPLIYGSNYRHEASTLMDYAHSGADAPQDRPRVDQECYYTERAEGFAEMLRDELWTALASGHAAVMVWPHALVDNTDSWHAFEPVMRAAQSLPLNRGTWRSIRARVEQAESAERKPPVRLYSVRPYGDVPDWGAKATQNRFTISRDKSVQWLQGAGVKLYGDRNGRREWRNPPTFAVDFPTPARLLVEVDEIGSGDQTLCFSVDGRETMSVELRGGRRYPEGEERWVEAPFDAGPHEIRVENGRPGADWISIRRYCFVVETKRVADLVDVRGLQSDTHGLVYLRNQTDSDLYREVLGQAPVLLTDVQLCIDGVAPGCYEVTRLDTRTTSAQESRTQESRDGTLELDLGELRHDAVVRFARTRYALATTTHEETKRDNNRIQTCRDNPRYWQYKDNPVLLLGGSVEDNLFQIPELEEHLDLLESVGGNYVRNTMSSRDEGNVWPFAEEGSMYDLNKPNVEYWRRFENMLELTSEREIIVQIELWDRFDFACDHWNRNPYNPKNNINYTAEESGLKETITTHPGKRESAFFRSVPALENNGVVLRYQQAQVDKMLSISLQYGNVLYCMDNETNESSEWGAYWSNYIKEKAAEAGVVAHATEMWDAYDLMDDHHKRTYDHPEIYSFCDISQNNHNRGQKHWDNIEKVRVYLTPIRPINSVKIYGSDEPYRIAPPGARDGVGGRYGRDRDGLERFWRQIFGGMASSRFHRPTSGLGLTEKAQAHIKSMRMLTGKMDIFTCEPHNDLLSNRKENGAYVIANPGKEYAVYFPNGDPVALDLSAVQGRMKAGWLDIAQSQWAKEETLEGGGTVTLSPPGTGHWAVWIGPVSTSQEVL
;
A
#
# COMPACT_ATOMS: atom_id res chain seq x y z
N MET A 1 -43.45 31.35 -60.65
CA MET A 1 -44.06 30.13 -60.09
C MET A 1 -43.63 30.09 -58.63
N ARG A 2 -44.41 30.62 -57.67
CA ARG A 2 -45.59 30.02 -57.01
C ARG A 2 -45.23 28.62 -56.47
N THR A 3 -45.20 28.30 -55.17
CA THR A 3 -45.92 28.84 -54.01
C THR A 3 -45.20 28.33 -52.74
N LEU A 4 -44.83 29.22 -51.79
CA LEU A 4 -44.36 28.86 -50.44
C LEU A 4 -45.55 28.88 -49.46
N SER A 5 -45.68 27.84 -48.64
CA SER A 5 -46.75 27.71 -47.64
C SER A 5 -46.30 28.18 -46.25
N ILE A 6 -46.98 29.21 -45.74
CA ILE A 6 -47.47 29.57 -44.38
C ILE A 6 -46.72 29.10 -43.10
N ALA A 7 -45.88 28.06 -43.09
CA ALA A 7 -45.13 27.61 -41.91
C ALA A 7 -43.93 28.51 -41.54
N THR A 8 -43.43 29.32 -42.48
CA THR A 8 -42.27 30.21 -42.25
C THR A 8 -42.65 31.56 -41.61
N ILE A 9 -43.94 31.90 -41.55
CA ILE A 9 -44.42 33.19 -41.01
C ILE A 9 -44.65 33.16 -39.49
N LEU A 10 -44.73 31.97 -38.87
CA LEU A 10 -44.93 31.83 -37.42
C LEU A 10 -43.62 31.81 -36.61
N VAL A 11 -42.48 31.49 -37.22
CA VAL A 11 -41.18 31.42 -36.54
C VAL A 11 -40.52 32.80 -36.38
N VAL A 12 -40.95 33.79 -37.16
CA VAL A 12 -40.40 35.17 -37.11
C VAL A 12 -41.19 36.09 -36.16
N LEU A 13 -42.38 35.68 -35.68
CA LEU A 13 -43.22 36.47 -34.77
C LEU A 13 -43.07 36.12 -33.27
N LEU A 14 -42.32 35.06 -32.93
CA LEU A 14 -42.07 34.65 -31.53
C LEU A 14 -40.68 35.07 -31.01
N TRP A 15 -39.87 35.73 -31.83
CA TRP A 15 -38.51 36.18 -31.46
C TRP A 15 -38.41 37.66 -31.05
N THR A 16 -39.55 38.35 -30.85
CA THR A 16 -39.59 39.77 -30.48
C THR A 16 -40.46 40.08 -29.25
N ALA A 17 -40.41 39.25 -28.19
CA ALA A 17 -41.14 39.55 -26.95
C ALA A 17 -40.51 39.01 -25.65
N THR A 18 -39.18 38.83 -25.58
CA THR A 18 -38.50 38.60 -24.29
C THR A 18 -37.19 39.40 -24.23
N SER A 19 -37.35 40.70 -24.07
CA SER A 19 -36.32 41.60 -23.59
C SER A 19 -37.01 42.72 -22.86
N PHE A 20 -37.23 42.58 -21.54
CA PHE A 20 -37.42 43.69 -20.60
C PHE A 20 -37.43 43.17 -19.15
N ALA A 21 -36.59 43.79 -18.30
CA ALA A 21 -36.63 43.87 -16.83
C ALA A 21 -36.42 42.55 -16.05
N ALA A 22 -35.38 42.30 -15.24
CA ALA A 22 -34.53 43.13 -14.37
C ALA A 22 -35.30 44.00 -13.35
N GLU A 23 -34.93 43.83 -12.07
CA GLU A 23 -35.23 44.63 -10.87
C GLU A 23 -36.41 44.21 -9.98
N GLY A 24 -36.15 44.12 -8.67
CA GLY A 24 -37.20 44.19 -7.64
C GLY A 24 -36.92 43.47 -6.33
N GLU A 25 -36.18 44.12 -5.41
CA GLU A 25 -36.07 43.79 -3.99
C GLU A 25 -37.39 43.96 -3.19
N HIS A 26 -37.46 43.23 -2.06
CA HIS A 26 -38.16 43.50 -0.79
C HIS A 26 -39.69 43.78 -0.74
N ILE A 27 -40.39 43.14 0.21
CA ILE A 27 -41.02 43.73 1.43
C ILE A 27 -42.03 42.74 2.05
N TYR A 28 -42.02 42.75 3.39
CA TYR A 28 -42.79 42.02 4.41
C TYR A 28 -44.30 42.34 4.49
N GLU A 29 -44.96 41.63 5.44
CA GLU A 29 -46.26 41.89 6.10
C GLU A 29 -47.49 41.21 5.47
N GLY A 30 -48.36 40.50 6.20
CA GLY A 30 -48.49 40.27 7.63
C GLY A 30 -49.93 39.80 7.95
N SER A 31 -50.07 39.03 9.03
CA SER A 31 -51.28 38.92 9.89
C SER A 31 -52.53 38.24 9.30
N ASN A 32 -53.44 37.58 10.02
CA ASN A 32 -53.50 36.98 11.35
C ASN A 32 -54.88 36.27 11.44
N LEU A 33 -54.89 35.01 11.90
CA LEU A 33 -55.85 34.45 12.90
C LEU A 33 -57.27 34.03 12.43
N PRO A 34 -58.03 33.19 13.20
CA PRO A 34 -57.63 32.04 14.04
C PRO A 34 -58.64 30.86 14.06
N ASP A 35 -58.25 29.82 14.82
CA ASP A 35 -59.05 28.83 15.58
C ASP A 35 -59.54 27.50 14.95
N ALA A 36 -58.98 26.43 15.53
CA ALA A 36 -59.08 24.98 15.28
C ALA A 36 -60.30 24.34 15.98
N PRO A 37 -60.43 23.00 16.20
CA PRO A 37 -59.78 21.80 15.63
C PRO A 37 -60.77 20.65 15.26
N ALA A 38 -60.32 19.67 14.46
CA ALA A 38 -60.42 18.21 14.71
C ALA A 38 -60.24 17.38 13.43
N PHE A 39 -59.33 16.41 13.55
CA PHE A 39 -59.08 15.23 12.73
C PHE A 39 -60.18 14.74 11.77
N GLY A 40 -59.77 14.39 10.55
CA GLY A 40 -60.56 13.55 9.66
C GLY A 40 -59.98 13.46 8.25
N ASN A 41 -59.43 12.30 7.94
CA ASN A 41 -59.06 11.77 6.62
C ASN A 41 -59.80 12.35 5.40
N ASN A 42 -59.05 12.39 4.29
CA ASN A 42 -59.46 12.37 2.88
C ASN A 42 -59.20 13.65 2.08
N VAL A 43 -57.94 13.86 1.67
CA VAL A 43 -57.65 14.43 0.33
C VAL A 43 -56.52 13.71 -0.41
N TRP A 44 -56.15 12.48 0.01
CA TRP A 44 -55.31 11.58 -0.79
C TRP A 44 -56.06 10.95 -1.99
N GLY A 45 -57.33 11.32 -2.22
CA GLY A 45 -58.16 10.83 -3.31
C GLY A 45 -58.28 11.75 -4.53
N LEU A 46 -57.63 12.92 -4.55
CA LEU A 46 -57.80 13.90 -5.65
C LEU A 46 -56.51 14.43 -6.29
N TRP A 47 -55.33 14.06 -5.78
CA TRP A 47 -54.06 14.24 -6.51
C TRP A 47 -53.62 13.00 -7.30
N ALA A 48 -54.43 11.93 -7.29
CA ALA A 48 -54.30 10.80 -8.22
C ALA A 48 -54.95 11.07 -9.59
N GLY A 49 -55.45 12.29 -9.83
CA GLY A 49 -56.33 12.59 -10.97
C GLY A 49 -55.81 13.57 -12.01
N VAL A 50 -54.76 14.36 -11.74
CA VAL A 50 -54.32 15.42 -12.67
C VAL A 50 -52.79 15.64 -12.61
N SER A 51 -52.03 14.61 -12.98
CA SER A 51 -50.63 14.73 -13.44
C SER A 51 -50.34 13.80 -14.63
N SER A 52 -51.38 13.31 -15.31
CA SER A 52 -51.28 12.51 -16.53
C SER A 52 -50.96 13.40 -17.75
N GLY A 53 -49.67 13.74 -17.93
CA GLY A 53 -49.24 14.63 -19.01
C GLY A 53 -48.00 14.21 -19.81
N LEU A 54 -47.18 13.29 -19.30
CA LEU A 54 -46.24 12.49 -20.09
C LEU A 54 -46.67 11.05 -19.92
N ASN A 55 -47.32 10.49 -20.95
CA ASN A 55 -48.01 9.20 -20.84
C ASN A 55 -47.03 8.09 -20.46
N ALA A 56 -47.35 7.28 -19.45
CA ALA A 56 -46.68 6.01 -19.16
C ALA A 56 -46.54 5.10 -20.41
N SER A 57 -47.39 5.29 -21.43
CA SER A 57 -47.24 4.65 -22.74
C SER A 57 -45.94 5.03 -23.45
N THR A 58 -45.47 6.28 -23.35
CA THR A 58 -44.23 6.74 -23.99
C THR A 58 -42.97 6.20 -23.32
N VAL A 59 -42.97 6.02 -21.98
CA VAL A 59 -41.87 5.36 -21.25
C VAL A 59 -41.82 3.89 -21.63
N THR A 60 -42.98 3.22 -21.65
CA THR A 60 -43.08 1.80 -22.06
C THR A 60 -42.62 1.61 -23.51
N GLU A 61 -43.09 2.45 -24.44
CA GLU A 61 -42.67 2.43 -25.85
C GLU A 61 -41.16 2.63 -26.02
N ARG A 62 -40.55 3.55 -25.26
CA ARG A 62 -39.10 3.76 -25.27
C ARG A 62 -38.33 2.58 -24.68
N MET A 63 -38.80 2.01 -23.58
CA MET A 63 -38.22 0.79 -23.01
C MET A 63 -38.29 -0.36 -24.02
N ASP A 64 -39.41 -0.50 -24.72
CA ASP A 64 -39.59 -1.52 -25.75
C ASP A 64 -38.69 -1.27 -26.97
N LEU A 65 -38.42 -0.02 -27.34
CA LEU A 65 -37.43 0.32 -28.37
C LEU A 65 -36.02 -0.12 -27.95
N VAL A 66 -35.61 0.16 -26.71
CA VAL A 66 -34.30 -0.27 -26.18
C VAL A 66 -34.22 -1.81 -26.14
N LYS A 67 -35.25 -2.49 -25.62
CA LYS A 67 -35.30 -3.96 -25.61
C LYS A 67 -35.26 -4.56 -27.01
N THR A 68 -35.99 -3.96 -27.96
CA THR A 68 -35.98 -4.40 -29.37
C THR A 68 -34.62 -4.19 -30.02
N HIS A 69 -33.93 -3.10 -29.68
CA HIS A 69 -32.56 -2.84 -30.15
C HIS A 69 -31.56 -3.89 -29.63
N LEU A 70 -31.71 -4.33 -28.38
CA LEU A 70 -30.84 -5.32 -27.75
C LEU A 70 -31.15 -6.76 -28.15
N ALA A 71 -32.41 -7.06 -28.48
CA ALA A 71 -32.85 -8.39 -28.84
C ALA A 71 -32.25 -8.83 -30.18
N THR A 72 -31.74 -10.05 -30.22
CA THR A 72 -31.12 -10.64 -31.41
C THR A 72 -31.73 -12.02 -31.70
N THR A 73 -31.75 -12.41 -32.97
CA THR A 73 -32.21 -13.74 -33.38
C THR A 73 -31.29 -14.27 -34.46
N HIS A 74 -30.65 -15.40 -34.16
CA HIS A 74 -29.70 -16.07 -35.04
C HIS A 74 -29.97 -17.57 -35.08
N ALA A 75 -29.80 -18.18 -36.26
CA ALA A 75 -30.06 -19.60 -36.46
C ALA A 75 -29.05 -20.53 -35.75
N ARG A 76 -27.88 -20.01 -35.36
CA ARG A 76 -26.82 -20.73 -34.65
C ARG A 76 -26.15 -19.79 -33.67
N CYS A 77 -25.72 -20.32 -32.52
CA CYS A 77 -24.83 -19.63 -31.59
C CYS A 77 -23.38 -19.68 -32.09
N GLU A 78 -22.74 -18.54 -32.32
CA GLU A 78 -21.37 -18.45 -32.84
C GLU A 78 -20.62 -17.20 -32.34
N ILE A 79 -19.37 -17.37 -31.91
CA ILE A 79 -18.47 -16.28 -31.50
C ILE A 79 -17.61 -15.88 -32.71
N ARG A 80 -17.60 -14.59 -33.06
CA ARG A 80 -16.97 -14.03 -34.26
C ARG A 80 -16.14 -12.78 -33.95
N ASP A 81 -15.32 -12.35 -34.91
CA ASP A 81 -14.56 -11.08 -34.86
C ASP A 81 -13.73 -10.89 -33.58
N VAL A 82 -13.14 -11.98 -33.07
CA VAL A 82 -12.41 -11.98 -31.80
C VAL A 82 -11.08 -11.25 -31.94
N ARG A 83 -10.81 -10.30 -31.03
CA ARG A 83 -9.61 -9.47 -30.97
C ARG A 83 -9.10 -9.40 -29.54
N LEU A 84 -7.84 -9.81 -29.36
CA LEU A 84 -7.08 -9.60 -28.15
C LEU A 84 -6.40 -8.22 -28.21
N SER A 85 -6.50 -7.41 -27.15
CA SER A 85 -5.97 -6.05 -27.13
C SER A 85 -4.46 -5.99 -27.34
N VAL A 86 -3.73 -6.89 -26.67
CA VAL A 86 -2.27 -7.01 -26.73
C VAL A 86 -1.85 -8.47 -26.56
N ALA A 87 -0.76 -8.90 -27.22
CA ALA A 87 -0.20 -10.24 -27.03
C ALA A 87 0.67 -10.37 -25.77
N SER A 88 1.13 -9.24 -25.22
CA SER A 88 1.91 -9.14 -23.99
C SER A 88 1.39 -7.96 -23.17
N VAL A 89 1.19 -8.16 -21.87
CA VAL A 89 0.68 -7.17 -20.91
C VAL A 89 1.49 -7.27 -19.62
N SER A 90 1.69 -6.18 -18.87
CA SER A 90 2.33 -6.28 -17.56
C SER A 90 1.36 -6.85 -16.52
N CYS A 91 1.87 -7.52 -15.48
CA CYS A 91 1.01 -7.95 -14.37
C CYS A 91 0.24 -6.75 -13.82
N PHE A 92 -1.03 -6.98 -13.49
CA PHE A 92 -2.00 -5.99 -13.01
C PHE A 92 -2.44 -4.93 -14.03
N GLU A 93 -1.92 -4.92 -15.25
CA GLU A 93 -2.41 -4.06 -16.34
C GLU A 93 -3.60 -4.69 -17.09
N LYS A 94 -4.41 -3.85 -17.73
CA LYS A 94 -5.62 -4.30 -18.43
C LYS A 94 -5.31 -5.09 -19.71
N LEU A 95 -5.77 -6.34 -19.74
CA LEU A 95 -6.04 -7.10 -20.95
C LEU A 95 -7.53 -7.00 -21.32
N GLU A 96 -7.84 -6.78 -22.59
CA GLU A 96 -9.22 -6.77 -23.10
C GLU A 96 -9.36 -7.69 -24.32
N VAL A 97 -10.34 -8.59 -24.29
CA VAL A 97 -10.77 -9.36 -25.46
C VAL A 97 -12.09 -8.79 -25.94
N THR A 98 -12.16 -8.35 -27.19
CA THR A 98 -13.37 -7.84 -27.84
C THR A 98 -13.84 -8.82 -28.91
N PHE A 99 -15.13 -9.12 -28.97
CA PHE A 99 -15.70 -10.04 -29.96
C PHE A 99 -17.16 -9.72 -30.27
N ARG A 100 -17.70 -10.38 -31.30
CA ARG A 100 -19.13 -10.37 -31.63
C ARG A 100 -19.74 -11.74 -31.35
N LEU A 101 -21.02 -11.75 -31.02
CA LEU A 101 -21.77 -12.95 -30.75
C LEU A 101 -22.99 -12.98 -31.68
N ALA A 102 -23.07 -13.98 -32.55
CA ALA A 102 -24.28 -14.31 -33.27
C ALA A 102 -25.04 -15.33 -32.42
N ALA A 103 -26.05 -14.91 -31.67
CA ALA A 103 -26.87 -15.76 -30.80
C ALA A 103 -28.30 -15.21 -30.73
N SER A 104 -29.26 -16.03 -30.32
CA SER A 104 -30.63 -15.62 -30.03
C SER A 104 -30.77 -15.33 -28.53
N TYR A 105 -31.06 -14.08 -28.20
CA TYR A 105 -31.36 -13.62 -26.84
C TYR A 105 -32.20 -12.34 -26.88
N ALA A 106 -33.01 -12.10 -25.85
CA ALA A 106 -33.77 -10.88 -25.67
C ALA A 106 -33.02 -9.85 -24.80
N ASN A 107 -32.27 -10.31 -23.81
CA ASN A 107 -31.49 -9.46 -22.92
C ASN A 107 -30.03 -9.93 -22.82
N PRO A 108 -29.03 -9.18 -23.35
CA PRO A 108 -27.63 -9.56 -23.25
C PRO A 108 -27.05 -9.46 -21.84
N TYR A 109 -27.77 -8.85 -20.89
CA TYR A 109 -27.34 -8.70 -19.50
C TYR A 109 -27.90 -9.78 -18.58
N ASP A 110 -28.82 -10.64 -19.06
CA ASP A 110 -29.40 -11.74 -18.30
C ASP A 110 -28.67 -13.07 -18.61
N PRO A 111 -27.87 -13.62 -17.67
CA PRO A 111 -27.18 -14.89 -17.89
C PRO A 111 -28.13 -16.10 -18.01
N ASP A 112 -29.41 -16.00 -17.60
CA ASP A 112 -30.42 -17.05 -17.84
C ASP A 112 -30.95 -17.02 -19.29
N ASP A 113 -30.67 -15.95 -20.04
CA ASP A 113 -30.97 -15.81 -21.46
C ASP A 113 -29.73 -16.12 -22.32
N ILE A 114 -28.63 -15.43 -22.03
CA ILE A 114 -27.32 -15.64 -22.67
C ILE A 114 -26.18 -15.47 -21.66
N ARG A 115 -25.52 -16.58 -21.32
CA ARG A 115 -24.35 -16.57 -20.44
C ARG A 115 -23.08 -16.61 -21.26
N VAL A 116 -22.22 -15.59 -21.09
CA VAL A 116 -20.93 -15.51 -21.76
C VAL A 116 -19.81 -15.35 -20.74
N ASP A 117 -18.86 -16.28 -20.73
CA ASP A 117 -17.74 -16.35 -19.80
C ASP A 117 -16.42 -16.58 -20.56
N ALA A 118 -15.30 -16.27 -19.91
CA ALA A 118 -13.97 -16.68 -20.30
C ALA A 118 -13.42 -17.68 -19.30
N THR A 119 -12.98 -18.84 -19.78
CA THR A 119 -12.15 -19.77 -19.03
C THR A 119 -10.69 -19.38 -19.24
N ILE A 120 -10.01 -19.01 -18.15
CA ILE A 120 -8.63 -18.52 -18.17
C ILE A 120 -7.76 -19.53 -17.42
N THR A 121 -6.80 -20.12 -18.13
CA THR A 121 -5.75 -20.96 -17.55
C THR A 121 -4.53 -20.10 -17.27
N PHE A 122 -4.08 -20.14 -16.01
CA PHE A 122 -2.93 -19.42 -15.49
C PHE A 122 -1.61 -20.14 -15.82
N PRO A 123 -0.47 -19.46 -15.68
CA PRO A 123 0.86 -20.06 -15.88
C PRO A 123 1.15 -21.25 -14.98
N ASP A 124 0.56 -21.28 -13.77
CA ASP A 124 0.67 -22.38 -12.81
C ASP A 124 -0.30 -23.56 -13.08
N GLY A 125 -1.10 -23.46 -14.15
CA GLY A 125 -2.09 -24.46 -14.53
C GLY A 125 -3.45 -24.32 -13.83
N SER A 126 -3.60 -23.39 -12.88
CA SER A 126 -4.91 -23.11 -12.28
C SER A 126 -5.88 -22.53 -13.33
N VAL A 127 -7.18 -22.76 -13.14
CA VAL A 127 -8.21 -22.36 -14.09
C VAL A 127 -9.28 -21.56 -13.37
N VAL A 128 -9.55 -20.37 -13.88
CA VAL A 128 -10.59 -19.48 -13.37
C VAL A 128 -11.63 -19.18 -14.44
N THR A 129 -12.80 -18.70 -14.00
CA THR A 129 -13.85 -18.23 -14.90
C THR A 129 -14.07 -16.74 -14.67
N ALA A 130 -13.86 -15.93 -15.70
CA ALA A 130 -14.13 -14.50 -15.68
C ALA A 130 -15.40 -14.19 -16.51
N PRO A 131 -16.38 -13.46 -15.97
CA PRO A 131 -17.58 -13.12 -16.71
C PRO A 131 -17.29 -12.15 -17.87
N ALA A 132 -17.84 -12.41 -19.06
CA ALA A 132 -17.88 -11.44 -20.14
C ALA A 132 -19.10 -10.51 -19.99
N PHE A 133 -19.08 -9.37 -20.69
CA PHE A 133 -20.15 -8.37 -20.67
C PHE A 133 -20.44 -7.81 -22.07
N TYR A 134 -21.68 -7.40 -22.28
CA TYR A 134 -22.10 -6.63 -23.46
C TYR A 134 -21.73 -5.16 -23.29
N SER A 135 -21.22 -4.55 -24.36
CA SER A 135 -20.75 -3.16 -24.38
C SER A 135 -21.15 -2.48 -25.68
N GLU A 136 -21.80 -1.33 -25.55
CA GLU A 136 -21.97 -0.37 -26.63
C GLU A 136 -21.13 0.87 -26.33
N PRO A 137 -20.16 1.25 -27.18
CA PRO A 137 -19.26 2.36 -26.87
C PRO A 137 -19.92 3.73 -27.04
N PHE A 138 -19.77 4.60 -26.04
CA PHE A 138 -20.19 5.99 -26.02
C PHE A 138 -19.05 6.95 -25.61
N ARG A 139 -19.21 8.24 -25.94
CA ARG A 139 -18.29 9.31 -25.52
C ARG A 139 -19.10 10.56 -25.09
N PRO A 140 -18.76 11.21 -23.97
CA PRO A 140 -19.40 12.45 -23.57
C PRO A 140 -19.02 13.56 -24.55
N ASP A 141 -19.99 14.33 -25.00
CA ASP A 141 -19.83 15.44 -25.97
C ASP A 141 -18.80 16.49 -25.46
N ARG A 142 -18.82 16.78 -24.16
CA ARG A 142 -17.90 17.74 -23.51
C ARG A 142 -16.57 17.13 -23.07
N GLY A 143 -16.31 15.86 -23.36
CA GLY A 143 -15.07 15.17 -23.00
C GLY A 143 -14.90 14.82 -21.51
N VAL A 144 -15.75 15.35 -20.62
CA VAL A 144 -15.73 15.11 -19.17
C VAL A 144 -16.65 13.95 -18.77
N ALA A 145 -16.21 13.11 -17.83
CA ALA A 145 -17.01 12.02 -17.30
C ALA A 145 -18.02 12.53 -16.26
N GLN A 146 -19.32 12.33 -16.51
CA GLN A 146 -20.40 12.61 -15.58
C GLN A 146 -21.45 11.51 -15.67
N MET A 147 -21.91 10.99 -14.52
CA MET A 147 -22.90 9.91 -14.44
C MET A 147 -24.35 10.42 -14.41
N MET A 148 -24.67 11.44 -15.22
CA MET A 148 -25.99 12.08 -15.27
C MET A 148 -26.65 11.88 -16.64
N LEU A 149 -27.96 11.59 -16.69
CA LEU A 149 -28.66 11.30 -17.96
C LEU A 149 -28.83 12.50 -18.89
N TRP A 150 -28.78 13.74 -18.40
CA TRP A 150 -28.88 14.93 -19.24
C TRP A 150 -27.54 15.34 -19.86
N VAL A 151 -26.46 14.61 -19.57
CA VAL A 151 -25.16 14.83 -20.21
C VAL A 151 -25.21 14.15 -21.58
N PRO A 152 -25.01 14.88 -22.69
CA PRO A 152 -25.05 14.29 -24.01
C PRO A 152 -23.86 13.35 -24.23
N TYR A 153 -24.18 12.12 -24.64
CA TYR A 153 -23.19 11.13 -25.09
C TYR A 153 -23.46 10.77 -26.56
N GLU A 154 -22.38 10.67 -27.33
CA GLU A 154 -22.44 10.25 -28.72
C GLU A 154 -22.02 8.79 -28.84
N SER A 155 -22.71 8.04 -29.71
CA SER A 155 -22.29 6.69 -30.08
C SER A 155 -20.90 6.72 -30.70
N ALA A 156 -20.00 5.86 -30.22
CA ALA A 156 -18.58 5.87 -30.54
C ALA A 156 -18.08 4.56 -31.17
N GLY A 157 -18.98 3.62 -31.44
CA GLY A 157 -18.66 2.33 -32.03
C GLY A 157 -19.87 1.44 -32.18
N THR A 158 -19.66 0.23 -32.73
CA THR A 158 -20.72 -0.78 -32.82
C THR A 158 -20.77 -1.63 -31.55
N PRO A 159 -21.95 -2.11 -31.12
CA PRO A 159 -22.05 -3.04 -30.00
C PRO A 159 -21.16 -4.28 -30.14
N CYS A 160 -20.62 -4.73 -29.01
CA CYS A 160 -19.71 -5.87 -28.92
C CYS A 160 -19.78 -6.53 -27.54
N TRP A 161 -19.17 -7.70 -27.44
CA TRP A 161 -18.91 -8.37 -26.17
C TRP A 161 -17.45 -8.21 -25.78
N LYS A 162 -17.20 -8.13 -24.47
CA LYS A 162 -15.87 -7.92 -23.91
C LYS A 162 -15.59 -8.83 -22.72
N VAL A 163 -14.33 -9.20 -22.58
CA VAL A 163 -13.74 -9.74 -21.35
C VAL A 163 -12.60 -8.82 -20.97
N ARG A 164 -12.59 -8.35 -19.72
CA ARG A 164 -11.47 -7.58 -19.17
C ARG A 164 -10.82 -8.38 -18.04
N PHE A 165 -9.50 -8.42 -18.04
CA PHE A 165 -8.72 -9.21 -17.11
C PHE A 165 -7.40 -8.50 -16.80
N ALA A 166 -6.94 -8.56 -15.56
CA ALA A 166 -5.63 -8.05 -15.17
C ALA A 166 -4.84 -9.22 -14.55
N PRO A 167 -3.84 -9.77 -15.26
CA PRO A 167 -3.15 -10.98 -14.83
C PRO A 167 -2.32 -10.72 -13.55
N PRO A 168 -2.53 -11.47 -12.47
CA PRO A 168 -1.78 -11.27 -11.22
C PRO A 168 -0.43 -11.98 -11.16
N LEU A 169 -0.15 -12.93 -12.08
CA LEU A 169 1.10 -13.69 -12.14
C LEU A 169 1.80 -13.48 -13.48
N PRO A 170 3.14 -13.46 -13.55
CA PRO A 170 3.84 -13.46 -14.82
C PRO A 170 3.83 -14.85 -15.46
N GLY A 171 3.84 -14.90 -16.79
CA GLY A 171 3.89 -16.15 -17.56
C GLY A 171 2.89 -16.20 -18.70
N GLU A 172 2.77 -17.38 -19.32
CA GLU A 172 1.85 -17.61 -20.44
C GLU A 172 0.45 -17.98 -19.94
N TYR A 173 -0.56 -17.27 -20.45
CA TYR A 173 -1.96 -17.52 -20.19
C TYR A 173 -2.66 -18.07 -21.43
N SER A 174 -3.69 -18.89 -21.21
CA SER A 174 -4.59 -19.36 -22.24
C SER A 174 -6.03 -19.01 -21.88
N LEU A 175 -6.75 -18.35 -22.79
CA LEU A 175 -8.12 -17.87 -22.58
C LEU A 175 -9.06 -18.43 -23.64
N SER A 176 -10.13 -19.11 -23.23
CA SER A 176 -11.21 -19.58 -24.11
C SER A 176 -12.53 -18.91 -23.76
N LEU A 177 -13.25 -18.42 -24.76
CA LEU A 177 -14.58 -17.85 -24.63
C LEU A 177 -15.64 -18.93 -24.73
N VAL A 178 -16.68 -18.84 -23.90
CA VAL A 178 -17.83 -19.74 -23.91
C VAL A 178 -19.12 -18.92 -23.85
N ALA A 179 -20.00 -19.11 -24.83
CA ALA A 179 -21.35 -18.56 -24.83
C ALA A 179 -22.39 -19.69 -24.77
N THR A 180 -23.38 -19.57 -23.88
CA THR A 180 -24.45 -20.57 -23.69
C THR A 180 -25.81 -19.86 -23.69
N GLN A 181 -26.67 -20.22 -24.63
CA GLN A 181 -28.04 -19.72 -24.73
C GLN A 181 -28.99 -20.44 -23.77
N ARG A 182 -30.15 -19.85 -23.52
CA ARG A 182 -31.26 -20.46 -22.76
C ARG A 182 -31.68 -21.84 -23.28
N ASP A 183 -31.63 -22.06 -24.59
CA ASP A 183 -32.00 -23.35 -25.22
C ASP A 183 -30.91 -24.42 -25.11
N GLY A 184 -29.79 -24.10 -24.45
CA GLY A 184 -28.64 -24.98 -24.26
C GLY A 184 -27.65 -25.01 -25.43
N GLN A 185 -27.91 -24.31 -26.54
CA GLN A 185 -26.90 -24.18 -27.59
C GLN A 185 -25.67 -23.44 -27.04
N ARG A 186 -24.49 -23.95 -27.40
CA ARG A 186 -23.21 -23.47 -26.90
C ARG A 186 -22.25 -23.15 -28.04
N ALA A 187 -21.54 -22.03 -27.91
CA ALA A 187 -20.42 -21.66 -28.77
C ALA A 187 -19.14 -21.52 -27.93
N THR A 188 -18.01 -21.93 -28.51
CA THR A 188 -16.68 -21.83 -27.88
C THR A 188 -15.70 -21.22 -28.86
N TYR A 189 -14.81 -20.34 -28.40
CA TYR A 189 -13.72 -19.80 -29.20
C TYR A 189 -12.43 -19.78 -28.39
N GLY A 190 -11.31 -20.21 -29.00
CA GLY A 190 -10.00 -20.21 -28.37
C GLY A 190 -9.29 -21.58 -28.45
N PRO A 191 -8.16 -21.72 -27.75
CA PRO A 191 -7.59 -20.74 -26.82
C PRO A 191 -6.92 -19.54 -27.53
N LEU A 192 -7.15 -18.34 -27.01
CA LEU A 192 -6.29 -17.18 -27.20
C LEU A 192 -5.10 -17.30 -26.24
N ARG A 193 -3.90 -16.95 -26.68
CA ARG A 193 -2.69 -16.96 -25.83
C ARG A 193 -2.14 -15.55 -25.69
N PHE A 194 -1.70 -15.22 -24.48
CA PHE A 194 -1.02 -13.96 -24.18
C PHE A 194 0.01 -14.17 -23.06
N ILE A 195 0.98 -13.26 -22.98
CA ILE A 195 2.03 -13.29 -21.95
C ILE A 195 1.78 -12.15 -20.95
N ALA A 196 1.78 -12.48 -19.66
CA ALA A 196 1.89 -11.49 -18.60
C ALA A 196 3.37 -11.32 -18.22
N THR A 197 3.88 -10.10 -18.21
CA THR A 197 5.26 -9.79 -17.82
C THR A 197 5.33 -9.27 -16.38
N PRO A 198 6.41 -9.52 -15.62
CA PRO A 198 6.58 -8.97 -14.28
C PRO A 198 6.37 -7.45 -14.24
N SER A 199 5.83 -6.94 -13.14
CA SER A 199 5.49 -5.53 -12.97
C SER A 199 5.79 -5.07 -11.56
N ALA A 200 6.23 -3.82 -11.40
CA ALA A 200 6.34 -3.15 -10.10
C ALA A 200 4.99 -2.59 -9.60
N HIS A 201 3.90 -2.84 -10.33
CA HIS A 201 2.57 -2.37 -9.96
C HIS A 201 2.14 -3.01 -8.62
N PRO A 202 1.64 -2.23 -7.63
CA PRO A 202 1.27 -2.76 -6.31
C PRO A 202 0.15 -3.82 -6.35
N GLY A 203 -0.61 -3.87 -7.43
CA GLY A 203 -1.69 -4.84 -7.63
C GLY A 203 -2.99 -4.46 -6.92
N PHE A 204 -3.85 -5.46 -6.69
CA PHE A 204 -5.13 -5.31 -6.01
C PHE A 204 -4.95 -5.09 -4.51
N VAL A 205 -5.85 -4.34 -3.90
CA VAL A 205 -5.93 -4.27 -2.43
C VAL A 205 -6.65 -5.51 -1.90
N GLN A 206 -6.14 -6.07 -0.82
CA GLN A 206 -6.69 -7.24 -0.12
C GLN A 206 -6.61 -7.06 1.39
N VAL A 207 -7.39 -7.83 2.14
CA VAL A 207 -7.17 -7.96 3.60
C VAL A 207 -5.78 -8.54 3.83
N SER A 208 -5.01 -7.95 4.74
CA SER A 208 -3.66 -8.44 5.04
C SER A 208 -3.69 -9.87 5.56
N ARG A 209 -2.76 -10.68 5.06
CA ARG A 209 -2.63 -12.08 5.45
C ARG A 209 -2.01 -12.25 6.84
N ASP A 210 -1.15 -11.32 7.26
CA ASP A 210 -0.45 -11.37 8.55
C ASP A 210 -1.25 -10.67 9.66
N ASN A 211 -1.74 -9.45 9.40
CA ASN A 211 -2.61 -8.72 10.32
C ASN A 211 -3.95 -8.38 9.66
N PRO A 212 -4.97 -9.24 9.82
CA PRO A 212 -6.30 -9.05 9.23
C PRO A 212 -7.03 -7.77 9.64
N ARG A 213 -6.49 -6.97 10.58
CA ARG A 213 -7.02 -5.64 10.93
C ARG A 213 -6.68 -4.55 9.91
N TYR A 214 -5.87 -4.85 8.90
CA TYR A 214 -5.43 -3.88 7.91
C TYR A 214 -5.48 -4.46 6.49
N PHE A 215 -5.27 -3.61 5.50
CA PHE A 215 -5.18 -4.00 4.11
C PHE A 215 -3.74 -3.99 3.60
N GLU A 216 -3.51 -4.73 2.53
CA GLU A 216 -2.23 -4.74 1.80
C GLU A 216 -2.44 -4.81 0.29
N THR A 217 -1.38 -4.49 -0.45
CA THR A 217 -1.31 -4.59 -1.90
C THR A 217 -0.80 -5.98 -2.32
N SER A 218 -1.55 -6.68 -3.17
CA SER A 218 -1.29 -8.08 -3.54
C SER A 218 -0.04 -8.32 -4.38
N GLY A 219 0.50 -7.29 -5.03
CA GLY A 219 1.71 -7.38 -5.84
C GLY A 219 3.01 -7.25 -5.05
N ASP A 220 3.01 -6.54 -3.91
CA ASP A 220 4.22 -6.25 -3.13
C ASP A 220 4.08 -6.41 -1.60
N GLY A 221 2.88 -6.75 -1.11
CA GLY A 221 2.58 -6.98 0.32
C GLY A 221 2.70 -5.72 1.20
N ARG A 222 2.73 -4.53 0.62
CA ARG A 222 2.82 -3.27 1.38
C ARG A 222 1.48 -2.91 2.01
N LEU A 223 1.53 -2.21 3.15
CA LEU A 223 0.35 -1.67 3.81
C LEU A 223 -0.44 -0.76 2.86
N PHE A 224 -1.75 -1.02 2.75
CA PHE A 224 -2.70 -0.08 2.18
C PHE A 224 -3.52 0.56 3.30
N TRP A 225 -3.21 1.81 3.65
CA TRP A 225 -4.03 2.63 4.55
C TRP A 225 -4.82 3.63 3.71
N GLY A 226 -6.11 3.36 3.52
CA GLY A 226 -6.94 4.09 2.55
C GLY A 226 -7.48 5.40 3.11
N THR A 227 -7.21 6.53 2.47
CA THR A 227 -7.85 7.79 2.84
C THR A 227 -8.09 8.71 1.65
N GLY A 228 -9.12 9.54 1.78
CA GLY A 228 -9.43 10.64 0.87
C GLY A 228 -10.87 11.13 1.02
N SER A 229 -11.24 12.06 0.14
CA SER A 229 -12.60 12.59 0.11
C SER A 229 -13.53 11.72 -0.72
N ASN A 230 -14.79 11.65 -0.32
CA ASN A 230 -15.88 10.99 -1.04
C ASN A 230 -16.35 11.87 -2.20
N VAL A 231 -15.86 11.57 -3.40
CA VAL A 231 -16.36 12.16 -4.65
C VAL A 231 -17.50 11.27 -5.17
N ALA A 232 -18.59 11.23 -4.39
CA ALA A 232 -19.70 10.30 -4.65
C ALA A 232 -20.35 10.52 -6.03
N TRP A 233 -20.45 11.79 -6.44
CA TRP A 233 -20.96 12.26 -7.73
C TRP A 233 -20.35 13.62 -8.06
N THR A 234 -20.60 14.12 -9.27
CA THR A 234 -20.21 15.46 -9.71
C THR A 234 -21.35 16.07 -10.54
N ARG A 235 -21.90 17.23 -10.13
CA ARG A 235 -23.16 17.77 -10.69
C ARG A 235 -23.15 19.28 -10.84
N ASP A 236 -23.58 19.77 -12.00
CA ASP A 236 -23.69 21.21 -12.30
C ASP A 236 -24.66 21.96 -11.37
N SER A 237 -25.56 21.25 -10.70
CA SER A 237 -26.62 21.82 -9.85
C SER A 237 -26.29 21.83 -8.36
N ASP A 238 -25.18 21.24 -7.94
CA ASP A 238 -24.90 21.07 -6.51
C ASP A 238 -24.47 22.41 -5.88
N PRO A 239 -25.22 22.94 -4.89
CA PRO A 239 -24.89 24.21 -4.27
C PRO A 239 -23.51 24.15 -3.62
N GLY A 240 -22.59 24.96 -4.11
CA GLY A 240 -21.22 25.05 -3.57
C GLY A 240 -20.21 24.08 -4.18
N ASP A 241 -20.55 23.31 -5.23
CA ASP A 241 -19.57 22.60 -6.06
C ASP A 241 -19.02 23.55 -7.15
N PRO A 242 -17.75 24.00 -7.07
CA PRO A 242 -17.19 24.92 -8.06
C PRO A 242 -16.82 24.24 -9.39
N HIS A 243 -16.68 22.91 -9.42
CA HIS A 243 -16.04 22.17 -10.52
C HIS A 243 -16.62 20.75 -10.67
N PRO A 244 -17.80 20.59 -11.30
CA PRO A 244 -18.58 19.36 -11.27
C PRO A 244 -18.07 18.27 -12.25
N CYS A 245 -16.79 17.87 -12.15
CA CYS A 245 -16.24 16.75 -12.93
C CYS A 245 -15.19 15.93 -12.18
N TYR A 246 -15.14 14.64 -12.46
CA TYR A 246 -14.18 13.72 -11.84
C TYR A 246 -12.74 14.02 -12.24
N GLU A 247 -12.49 14.52 -13.45
CA GLU A 247 -11.17 14.92 -13.92
C GLU A 247 -10.54 15.97 -13.02
N TYR A 248 -11.33 16.94 -12.54
CA TYR A 248 -10.87 17.98 -11.64
C TYR A 248 -10.57 17.39 -10.25
N TYR A 249 -11.55 16.73 -9.63
CA TYR A 249 -11.40 16.24 -8.25
C TYR A 249 -10.31 15.16 -8.12
N PHE A 250 -10.22 14.22 -9.05
CA PHE A 250 -9.17 13.19 -9.00
C PHE A 250 -7.79 13.77 -9.33
N GLY A 251 -7.72 14.79 -10.19
CA GLY A 251 -6.49 15.54 -10.43
C GLY A 251 -6.03 16.34 -9.21
N LYS A 252 -6.97 16.93 -8.46
CA LYS A 252 -6.70 17.62 -7.19
C LYS A 252 -6.26 16.68 -6.08
N ALA A 253 -6.90 15.53 -5.97
CA ALA A 253 -6.59 14.51 -4.97
C ALA A 253 -5.22 13.84 -5.18
N ALA A 254 -4.70 13.85 -6.42
CA ALA A 254 -3.44 13.20 -6.79
C ALA A 254 -2.27 13.68 -5.90
N GLY A 255 -1.60 12.72 -5.25
CA GLY A 255 -0.48 12.98 -4.35
C GLY A 255 -0.86 13.29 -2.90
N TYR A 256 -2.11 13.69 -2.64
CA TYR A 256 -2.61 13.94 -1.29
C TYR A 256 -3.36 12.75 -0.70
N THR A 257 -4.12 12.04 -1.53
CA THR A 257 -4.97 10.91 -1.12
C THR A 257 -4.65 9.67 -1.95
N ASN A 258 -5.11 8.51 -1.50
CA ASN A 258 -4.93 7.23 -2.21
C ASN A 258 -6.24 6.46 -2.39
N ALA A 259 -7.36 6.96 -1.86
CA ALA A 259 -8.65 6.32 -1.93
C ALA A 259 -9.79 7.34 -2.03
N THR A 260 -10.94 6.89 -2.55
CA THR A 260 -12.17 7.68 -2.65
C THR A 260 -13.39 6.75 -2.73
N ARG A 261 -14.59 7.32 -2.55
CA ARG A 261 -15.86 6.63 -2.77
C ARG A 261 -16.57 7.25 -3.97
N VAL A 262 -17.08 6.41 -4.87
CA VAL A 262 -17.92 6.79 -6.02
C VAL A 262 -19.24 6.05 -5.92
N TRP A 263 -20.36 6.75 -6.06
CA TRP A 263 -21.69 6.17 -5.84
C TRP A 263 -22.36 5.86 -7.17
N LEU A 264 -22.82 4.61 -7.30
CA LEU A 264 -23.62 4.07 -8.38
C LEU A 264 -25.12 4.03 -7.96
N CYS A 265 -25.54 5.03 -7.20
CA CYS A 265 -26.88 5.16 -6.61
C CYS A 265 -27.86 5.80 -7.62
N HIS A 266 -29.06 6.23 -7.23
CA HIS A 266 -30.12 6.84 -8.06
C HIS A 266 -29.71 8.13 -8.76
N TRP A 267 -28.50 8.59 -8.44
CA TRP A 267 -27.80 9.75 -8.95
C TRP A 267 -26.91 9.37 -10.14
N ALA A 268 -26.60 8.08 -10.29
CA ALA A 268 -25.76 7.42 -11.27
C ALA A 268 -26.56 6.31 -11.98
N TRP A 269 -27.11 6.66 -13.15
CA TRP A 269 -28.34 6.08 -13.66
C TRP A 269 -28.11 4.81 -14.49
N LEU A 270 -27.38 3.85 -13.93
CA LEU A 270 -27.05 2.61 -14.61
C LEU A 270 -28.31 1.81 -14.95
N GLU A 271 -29.28 1.75 -14.03
CA GLU A 271 -30.60 1.13 -14.25
C GLU A 271 -31.73 1.99 -13.67
N TRP A 272 -31.45 3.20 -13.21
CA TRP A 272 -32.42 4.06 -12.53
C TRP A 272 -33.33 4.82 -13.49
N THR A 273 -34.57 5.00 -13.06
CA THR A 273 -35.57 5.77 -13.81
C THR A 273 -35.43 7.25 -13.50
N PRO A 274 -35.58 8.15 -14.48
CA PRO A 274 -35.89 9.55 -14.19
C PRO A 274 -37.15 9.71 -13.38
N ALA A 275 -37.16 10.70 -12.49
CA ALA A 275 -38.39 11.15 -11.85
C ALA A 275 -39.43 11.44 -12.96
N VAL A 276 -40.60 10.80 -12.84
CA VAL A 276 -41.68 10.81 -13.84
C VAL A 276 -42.13 12.24 -14.21
N ASP A 277 -41.84 13.20 -13.33
CA ASP A 277 -42.29 14.60 -13.41
C ASP A 277 -41.17 15.60 -13.72
N ALA A 278 -39.99 15.16 -14.20
CA ALA A 278 -38.87 16.05 -14.53
C ALA A 278 -38.83 16.43 -16.04
N PRO A 279 -39.47 17.54 -16.47
CA PRO A 279 -39.40 18.00 -17.86
C PRO A 279 -37.96 18.38 -18.23
N GLY A 280 -37.41 17.71 -19.25
CA GLY A 280 -36.06 17.96 -19.78
C GLY A 280 -35.05 16.83 -19.58
N THR A 281 -35.42 15.74 -18.91
CA THR A 281 -34.55 14.55 -18.83
C THR A 281 -34.56 13.78 -20.15
N ASN A 282 -33.39 13.57 -20.76
CA ASN A 282 -33.27 12.73 -21.94
C ASN A 282 -33.16 11.26 -21.45
N TRP A 283 -34.24 10.49 -21.58
CA TRP A 283 -34.35 9.07 -21.14
C TRP A 283 -33.52 8.10 -21.99
N GLU A 284 -32.50 8.57 -22.71
CA GLU A 284 -31.77 7.76 -23.66
C GLU A 284 -31.08 6.59 -22.93
N GLY A 285 -31.27 5.37 -23.43
CA GLY A 285 -30.65 4.16 -22.90
C GLY A 285 -31.33 3.46 -21.70
N TYR A 286 -32.39 4.02 -21.10
CA TYR A 286 -33.15 3.30 -20.06
C TYR A 286 -34.07 2.21 -20.66
N GLY A 287 -33.88 0.95 -20.25
CA GLY A 287 -34.64 -0.20 -20.77
C GLY A 287 -35.45 -0.96 -19.71
N GLY A 288 -35.49 -0.49 -18.46
CA GLY A 288 -36.05 -1.23 -17.32
C GLY A 288 -34.99 -1.91 -16.46
N ILE A 289 -35.44 -2.47 -15.33
CA ILE A 289 -34.60 -3.29 -14.45
C ILE A 289 -33.85 -4.38 -15.24
N GLY A 290 -32.56 -4.56 -14.95
CA GLY A 290 -31.73 -5.53 -15.64
C GLY A 290 -31.33 -5.15 -17.07
N ILE A 291 -31.59 -3.90 -17.51
CA ILE A 291 -31.04 -3.32 -18.73
C ILE A 291 -30.14 -2.14 -18.37
N TYR A 292 -28.83 -2.30 -18.55
CA TYR A 292 -27.84 -1.32 -18.08
C TYR A 292 -27.54 -0.23 -19.12
N ASN A 293 -27.61 1.03 -18.70
CA ASN A 293 -27.34 2.21 -19.50
C ASN A 293 -25.84 2.29 -19.88
N GLN A 294 -25.56 2.14 -21.18
CA GLN A 294 -24.20 2.05 -21.68
C GLN A 294 -23.45 3.39 -21.65
N MET A 295 -24.14 4.53 -21.68
CA MET A 295 -23.51 5.85 -21.53
C MET A 295 -22.96 6.04 -20.12
N ILE A 296 -23.75 5.68 -19.10
CA ILE A 296 -23.32 5.70 -17.70
C ILE A 296 -22.18 4.69 -17.47
N ALA A 297 -22.27 3.51 -18.08
CA ALA A 297 -21.22 2.53 -17.97
C ALA A 297 -19.89 2.97 -18.64
N ASP A 298 -19.94 3.73 -19.74
CA ASP A 298 -18.75 4.37 -20.34
C ASP A 298 -18.22 5.55 -19.50
N ALA A 299 -19.09 6.29 -18.83
CA ALA A 299 -18.68 7.29 -17.85
C ALA A 299 -17.87 6.65 -16.73
N LEU A 300 -18.35 5.52 -16.19
CA LEU A 300 -17.65 4.80 -15.13
C LEU A 300 -16.35 4.14 -15.62
N ASP A 301 -16.29 3.64 -16.87
CA ASP A 301 -15.04 3.22 -17.50
C ASP A 301 -13.98 4.34 -17.46
N ARG A 302 -14.37 5.59 -17.74
CA ARG A 302 -13.46 6.75 -17.67
C ARG A 302 -13.06 7.09 -16.24
N ILE A 303 -13.99 7.04 -15.29
CA ILE A 303 -13.72 7.32 -13.87
C ILE A 303 -12.66 6.34 -13.33
N PHE A 304 -12.75 5.04 -13.65
CA PHE A 304 -11.71 4.08 -13.26
C PHE A 304 -10.35 4.37 -13.91
N LEU A 305 -10.32 4.73 -15.20
CA LEU A 305 -9.07 5.13 -15.87
C LEU A 305 -8.46 6.40 -15.24
N LEU A 306 -9.29 7.35 -14.81
CA LEU A 306 -8.85 8.54 -14.10
C LEU A 306 -8.30 8.19 -12.71
N ALA A 307 -8.93 7.27 -11.99
CA ALA A 307 -8.43 6.81 -10.70
C ALA A 307 -7.08 6.09 -10.85
N GLU A 308 -6.94 5.21 -11.84
CA GLU A 308 -5.67 4.52 -12.15
C GLU A 308 -4.56 5.53 -12.45
N LYS A 309 -4.84 6.52 -13.31
CA LYS A 309 -3.90 7.58 -13.67
C LYS A 309 -3.44 8.42 -12.47
N ASN A 310 -4.33 8.68 -11.52
CA ASN A 310 -4.04 9.54 -10.35
C ASN A 310 -3.66 8.75 -9.08
N GLY A 311 -3.47 7.44 -9.19
CA GLY A 311 -3.08 6.60 -8.04
C GLY A 311 -4.18 6.39 -6.99
N LEU A 312 -5.45 6.58 -7.36
CA LEU A 312 -6.60 6.46 -6.45
C LEU A 312 -7.22 5.06 -6.50
N ARG A 313 -7.74 4.62 -5.35
CA ARG A 313 -8.57 3.41 -5.19
C ARG A 313 -10.03 3.78 -4.89
N ILE A 314 -10.95 3.35 -5.74
CA ILE A 314 -12.39 3.60 -5.68
C ILE A 314 -13.09 2.50 -4.89
N MET A 315 -13.72 2.87 -3.78
CA MET A 315 -14.79 2.08 -3.17
C MET A 315 -16.07 2.41 -3.92
N LEU A 316 -16.58 1.43 -4.68
CA LEU A 316 -17.79 1.60 -5.47
C LEU A 316 -19.01 1.33 -4.58
N VAL A 317 -19.80 2.36 -4.33
CA VAL A 317 -21.01 2.28 -3.51
C VAL A 317 -22.19 1.95 -4.42
N THR A 318 -22.90 0.86 -4.16
CA THR A 318 -23.97 0.39 -5.07
C THR A 318 -25.37 0.86 -4.70
N GLU A 319 -25.61 1.25 -3.45
CA GLU A 319 -26.90 1.75 -2.97
C GLU A 319 -26.74 2.84 -1.89
N ASP A 320 -27.75 3.69 -1.69
CA ASP A 320 -27.82 4.70 -0.62
C ASP A 320 -29.09 4.64 0.26
N ASN A 321 -29.17 5.51 1.26
CA ASN A 321 -30.23 5.52 2.28
C ASN A 321 -31.62 5.97 1.79
N ASN A 322 -31.75 6.47 0.55
CA ASN A 322 -33.00 7.00 0.00
C ASN A 322 -33.69 6.02 -0.98
N GLU A 323 -33.04 4.92 -1.33
CA GLU A 323 -33.41 4.11 -2.50
C GLU A 323 -34.40 2.98 -2.22
N SER A 324 -34.18 2.29 -1.09
CA SER A 324 -34.97 1.13 -0.68
C SER A 324 -35.50 1.28 0.75
N MET A 325 -35.79 2.52 1.15
CA MET A 325 -36.29 2.90 2.49
C MET A 325 -37.57 3.75 2.38
N GLN A 326 -38.41 3.73 3.42
CA GLN A 326 -39.68 4.46 3.47
C GLN A 326 -39.57 5.67 4.41
N ASN A 327 -38.71 6.62 4.07
CA ASN A 327 -38.50 7.84 4.88
C ASN A 327 -39.32 8.97 4.25
N GLY A 328 -40.41 9.35 4.94
CA GLY A 328 -41.57 10.07 4.41
C GLY A 328 -41.40 11.46 3.79
N GLU A 329 -40.20 11.84 3.32
CA GLU A 329 -39.94 13.12 2.65
C GLU A 329 -39.00 13.05 1.42
N ASN A 330 -38.40 11.89 1.05
CA ASN A 330 -37.51 11.80 -0.14
C ASN A 330 -37.83 10.61 -1.07
N ASP A 331 -38.09 10.92 -2.34
CA ASP A 331 -38.78 10.12 -3.38
C ASP A 331 -37.97 9.00 -4.08
N GLY A 332 -36.90 8.46 -3.49
CA GLY A 332 -36.05 7.47 -4.17
C GLY A 332 -36.77 6.17 -4.55
N TRP A 333 -37.65 5.63 -3.69
CA TRP A 333 -38.46 4.44 -4.00
C TRP A 333 -39.43 4.65 -5.17
N ALA A 334 -39.95 5.87 -5.33
CA ALA A 334 -40.90 6.20 -6.38
C ALA A 334 -40.26 6.10 -7.77
N ALA A 335 -38.93 6.27 -7.89
CA ALA A 335 -38.15 6.15 -9.12
C ALA A 335 -37.30 4.85 -9.19
N ASN A 336 -37.41 3.98 -8.19
CA ASN A 336 -36.59 2.78 -8.10
C ASN A 336 -36.97 1.74 -9.18
N PRO A 337 -36.02 1.21 -9.96
CA PRO A 337 -36.31 0.23 -11.03
C PRO A 337 -36.89 -1.09 -10.50
N TYR A 338 -36.69 -1.42 -9.23
CA TYR A 338 -37.31 -2.58 -8.58
C TYR A 338 -38.80 -2.38 -8.29
N ASN A 339 -39.27 -1.13 -8.24
CA ASN A 339 -40.67 -0.82 -8.00
C ASN A 339 -41.54 -1.34 -9.15
N ARG A 340 -42.62 -2.04 -8.80
CA ARG A 340 -43.58 -2.62 -9.75
C ARG A 340 -44.20 -1.61 -10.70
N VAL A 341 -44.33 -0.34 -10.29
CA VAL A 341 -44.82 0.74 -11.16
C VAL A 341 -43.91 0.95 -12.38
N HIS A 342 -42.60 0.67 -12.25
CA HIS A 342 -41.60 0.80 -13.32
C HIS A 342 -41.28 -0.52 -14.03
N GLY A 343 -42.07 -1.56 -13.77
CA GLY A 343 -41.85 -2.90 -14.35
C GLY A 343 -40.95 -3.82 -13.51
N GLY A 344 -40.54 -3.39 -12.31
CA GLY A 344 -39.81 -4.22 -11.35
C GLY A 344 -40.69 -5.23 -10.60
N PRO A 345 -40.09 -6.16 -9.82
CA PRO A 345 -40.85 -7.21 -9.14
C PRO A 345 -41.43 -6.81 -7.76
N CYS A 346 -41.03 -5.66 -7.20
CA CYS A 346 -41.25 -5.32 -5.80
C CYS A 346 -42.45 -4.37 -5.60
N GLN A 347 -43.30 -4.68 -4.62
CA GLN A 347 -44.43 -3.83 -4.25
C GLN A 347 -44.03 -2.79 -3.19
N ALA A 348 -43.10 -3.15 -2.31
CA ALA A 348 -42.56 -2.28 -1.27
C ALA A 348 -41.02 -2.37 -1.22
N PRO A 349 -40.34 -1.38 -0.63
CA PRO A 349 -38.87 -1.35 -0.59
C PRO A 349 -38.24 -2.60 0.03
N VAL A 350 -38.85 -3.15 1.09
CA VAL A 350 -38.36 -4.37 1.77
C VAL A 350 -38.37 -5.62 0.88
N ASP A 351 -39.17 -5.63 -0.19
CA ASP A 351 -39.22 -6.76 -1.13
C ASP A 351 -37.92 -6.90 -1.93
N VAL A 352 -37.11 -5.84 -2.07
CA VAL A 352 -35.81 -5.88 -2.77
C VAL A 352 -34.89 -6.95 -2.16
N PHE A 353 -34.95 -7.11 -0.84
CA PHE A 353 -34.09 -8.03 -0.09
C PHE A 353 -34.64 -9.46 -0.01
N SER A 354 -35.95 -9.64 -0.19
CA SER A 354 -36.64 -10.93 0.03
C SER A 354 -37.16 -11.58 -1.25
N SER A 355 -37.51 -10.80 -2.28
CA SER A 355 -38.04 -11.31 -3.54
C SER A 355 -36.97 -12.09 -4.30
N PRO A 356 -37.20 -13.37 -4.66
CA PRO A 356 -36.24 -14.15 -5.43
C PRO A 356 -35.86 -13.51 -6.77
N GLU A 357 -36.83 -12.84 -7.40
CA GLU A 357 -36.63 -12.17 -8.69
C GLU A 357 -35.83 -10.87 -8.52
N ALA A 358 -36.08 -10.10 -7.46
CA ALA A 358 -35.27 -8.92 -7.14
C ALA A 358 -33.81 -9.32 -6.86
N ARG A 359 -33.61 -10.36 -6.03
CA ARG A 359 -32.29 -10.91 -5.75
C ARG A 359 -31.60 -11.35 -7.03
N ARG A 360 -32.31 -12.00 -7.97
CA ARG A 360 -31.79 -12.37 -9.30
C ARG A 360 -31.28 -11.17 -10.10
N TYR A 361 -32.07 -10.10 -10.21
CA TYR A 361 -31.61 -8.88 -10.89
C TYR A 361 -30.39 -8.26 -10.23
N TYR A 362 -30.33 -8.25 -8.89
CA TYR A 362 -29.18 -7.71 -8.17
C TYR A 362 -27.92 -8.54 -8.41
N ARG A 363 -28.03 -9.88 -8.41
CA ARG A 363 -26.93 -10.79 -8.77
C ARG A 363 -26.41 -10.53 -10.18
N ASN A 364 -27.31 -10.32 -11.14
CA ASN A 364 -26.94 -9.99 -12.53
C ASN A 364 -26.18 -8.67 -12.60
N ARG A 365 -26.58 -7.68 -11.79
CA ARG A 365 -25.92 -6.37 -11.71
C ARG A 365 -24.52 -6.48 -11.11
N LEU A 366 -24.35 -7.22 -10.02
CA LEU A 366 -23.03 -7.51 -9.44
C LEU A 366 -22.13 -8.24 -10.44
N ARG A 367 -22.67 -9.24 -11.15
CA ARG A 367 -21.94 -9.92 -12.23
C ARG A 367 -21.47 -8.94 -13.31
N TYR A 368 -22.33 -8.02 -13.73
CA TYR A 368 -21.98 -7.00 -14.72
C TYR A 368 -20.92 -6.01 -14.22
N ILE A 369 -21.03 -5.54 -12.97
CA ILE A 369 -20.05 -4.68 -12.31
C ILE A 369 -18.68 -5.36 -12.28
N VAL A 370 -18.61 -6.62 -11.83
CA VAL A 370 -17.36 -7.40 -11.79
C VAL A 370 -16.81 -7.65 -13.19
N ALA A 371 -17.66 -7.99 -14.17
CA ALA A 371 -17.23 -8.23 -15.54
C ALA A 371 -16.60 -6.99 -16.20
N ARG A 372 -17.17 -5.80 -15.97
CA ARG A 372 -16.74 -4.57 -16.64
C ARG A 372 -15.60 -3.83 -15.93
N TRP A 373 -15.63 -3.78 -14.59
CA TRP A 373 -14.67 -2.99 -13.79
C TRP A 373 -13.82 -3.83 -12.83
N GLY A 374 -14.13 -5.12 -12.65
CA GLY A 374 -13.39 -6.02 -11.78
C GLY A 374 -11.96 -6.32 -12.21
N TYR A 375 -11.51 -5.93 -13.41
CA TYR A 375 -10.09 -5.99 -13.76
C TYR A 375 -9.27 -4.86 -13.10
N SER A 376 -9.90 -3.73 -12.79
CA SER A 376 -9.19 -2.52 -12.39
C SER A 376 -8.62 -2.69 -10.99
N THR A 377 -7.33 -2.44 -10.83
CA THR A 377 -6.69 -2.35 -9.51
C THR A 377 -7.16 -1.15 -8.73
N SER A 378 -7.77 -0.16 -9.38
CA SER A 378 -8.42 0.96 -8.71
C SER A 378 -9.75 0.56 -8.07
N LEU A 379 -10.42 -0.52 -8.47
CA LEU A 379 -11.55 -1.04 -7.70
C LEU A 379 -11.00 -1.83 -6.50
N TRP A 380 -10.94 -1.21 -5.31
CA TRP A 380 -10.49 -1.89 -4.10
C TRP A 380 -11.63 -2.52 -3.29
N ALA A 381 -12.83 -1.93 -3.28
CA ALA A 381 -13.97 -2.46 -2.55
C ALA A 381 -15.30 -2.19 -3.26
N ILE A 382 -16.24 -3.13 -3.13
CA ILE A 382 -17.67 -2.89 -3.36
C ILE A 382 -18.32 -2.64 -2.00
N ASN A 383 -19.01 -1.51 -1.88
CA ASN A 383 -19.78 -1.15 -0.71
C ASN A 383 -21.26 -1.22 -1.05
N SER A 384 -21.99 -2.13 -0.40
CA SER A 384 -23.36 -2.43 -0.78
C SER A 384 -24.32 -1.26 -0.53
N TRP A 385 -24.05 -0.43 0.49
CA TRP A 385 -25.02 0.53 1.03
C TRP A 385 -24.35 1.69 1.77
N ASN A 386 -24.88 2.92 1.64
CA ASN A 386 -24.53 4.09 2.47
C ASN A 386 -25.63 4.50 3.49
N ASP A 387 -25.26 4.96 4.70
CA ASP A 387 -26.12 5.57 5.73
C ASP A 387 -27.38 4.81 6.17
N CYS A 388 -27.22 3.55 6.58
CA CYS A 388 -28.33 2.76 7.11
C CYS A 388 -28.11 2.27 8.54
N SER A 389 -29.15 2.37 9.36
CA SER A 389 -29.19 1.85 10.72
C SER A 389 -29.83 0.45 10.76
N HIS A 390 -29.42 -0.35 11.75
CA HIS A 390 -29.91 -1.70 12.12
C HIS A 390 -30.48 -2.59 10.98
N PRO A 391 -29.69 -3.53 10.44
CA PRO A 391 -30.20 -4.48 9.44
C PRO A 391 -31.22 -5.46 10.05
N THR A 392 -32.26 -5.82 9.31
CA THR A 392 -33.17 -6.92 9.66
C THR A 392 -32.54 -8.27 9.30
N PRO A 393 -33.01 -9.41 9.85
CA PRO A 393 -32.51 -10.74 9.46
C PRO A 393 -32.55 -11.00 7.95
N VAL A 394 -33.60 -10.53 7.27
CA VAL A 394 -33.74 -10.65 5.81
C VAL A 394 -32.63 -9.89 5.07
N ILE A 395 -32.27 -8.70 5.56
CA ILE A 395 -31.18 -7.89 5.01
C ILE A 395 -29.82 -8.57 5.28
N LEU A 396 -29.62 -9.17 6.46
CA LEU A 396 -28.39 -9.92 6.76
C LEU A 396 -28.20 -11.12 5.84
N ASP A 397 -29.27 -11.88 5.57
CA ASP A 397 -29.22 -13.01 4.64
C ASP A 397 -28.98 -12.57 3.19
N TRP A 398 -29.52 -11.42 2.81
CA TRP A 398 -29.23 -10.80 1.53
C TRP A 398 -27.77 -10.35 1.42
N LEU A 399 -27.24 -9.65 2.42
CA LEU A 399 -25.85 -9.20 2.48
C LEU A 399 -24.87 -10.36 2.38
N ARG A 400 -25.16 -11.48 3.06
CA ARG A 400 -24.36 -12.70 2.97
C ARG A 400 -24.33 -13.27 1.55
N GLU A 401 -25.49 -13.41 0.90
CA GLU A 401 -25.55 -13.90 -0.48
C GLU A 401 -24.76 -13.00 -1.44
N MET A 402 -24.88 -11.68 -1.33
CA MET A 402 -24.22 -10.75 -2.25
C MET A 402 -22.70 -10.70 -2.03
N ARG A 403 -22.24 -10.83 -0.78
CA ARG A 403 -20.82 -11.03 -0.46
C ARG A 403 -20.30 -12.31 -1.08
N ASP A 404 -20.96 -13.44 -0.81
CA ASP A 404 -20.52 -14.76 -1.27
C ASP A 404 -20.49 -14.84 -2.80
N LEU A 405 -21.48 -14.24 -3.48
CA LEU A 405 -21.47 -14.11 -4.93
C LEU A 405 -20.29 -13.27 -5.43
N THR A 406 -19.97 -12.15 -4.77
CA THR A 406 -18.83 -11.30 -5.17
C THR A 406 -17.52 -12.08 -5.07
N GLN A 407 -17.34 -12.87 -4.01
CA GLN A 407 -16.18 -13.74 -3.85
C GLN A 407 -16.15 -14.83 -4.92
N GLN A 408 -17.28 -15.49 -5.18
CA GLN A 408 -17.39 -16.51 -6.24
C GLN A 408 -17.05 -15.96 -7.63
N LEU A 409 -17.49 -14.73 -7.95
CA LEU A 409 -17.23 -14.10 -9.23
C LEU A 409 -15.75 -13.76 -9.46
N THR A 410 -14.96 -13.67 -8.40
CA THR A 410 -13.55 -13.25 -8.43
C THR A 410 -12.56 -14.33 -7.98
N GLU A 411 -13.09 -15.49 -7.59
CA GLU A 411 -12.35 -16.61 -7.00
C GLU A 411 -11.17 -17.05 -7.90
N GLY A 412 -10.00 -17.17 -7.27
CA GLY A 412 -8.79 -17.69 -7.90
C GLY A 412 -8.00 -16.68 -8.73
N TYR A 413 -8.51 -15.48 -9.02
CA TYR A 413 -7.77 -14.50 -9.84
C TYR A 413 -7.64 -13.09 -9.26
N ARG A 414 -8.54 -12.65 -8.38
CA ARG A 414 -8.29 -11.46 -7.56
C ARG A 414 -9.06 -11.51 -6.24
N PRO A 415 -8.51 -10.93 -5.17
CA PRO A 415 -9.32 -10.55 -4.02
C PRO A 415 -10.18 -9.32 -4.38
N LEU A 416 -11.45 -9.35 -3.99
CA LEU A 416 -12.33 -8.18 -4.06
C LEU A 416 -13.04 -8.05 -2.72
N ILE A 417 -12.83 -6.92 -2.05
CA ILE A 417 -13.40 -6.63 -0.74
C ILE A 417 -14.88 -6.28 -0.91
N TYR A 418 -15.75 -6.89 -0.12
CA TYR A 418 -17.17 -6.55 -0.05
C TYR A 418 -17.53 -6.06 1.36
N GLY A 419 -18.15 -4.89 1.43
CA GLY A 419 -18.58 -4.29 2.69
C GLY A 419 -19.89 -3.53 2.63
N SER A 420 -20.27 -2.92 3.74
CA SER A 420 -21.53 -2.18 3.89
C SER A 420 -21.40 -1.08 4.94
N ASN A 421 -22.28 -0.07 4.93
CA ASN A 421 -22.37 0.96 5.97
C ASN A 421 -23.39 0.61 7.08
N TYR A 422 -23.95 -0.61 7.10
CA TYR A 422 -24.75 -1.09 8.24
C TYR A 422 -23.89 -1.31 9.49
N ARG A 423 -24.32 -0.72 10.61
CA ARG A 423 -23.71 -0.94 11.94
C ARG A 423 -24.08 -2.33 12.51
N HIS A 424 -23.31 -2.79 13.50
CA HIS A 424 -23.56 -4.02 14.29
C HIS A 424 -23.40 -5.34 13.52
N GLU A 425 -24.44 -6.18 13.47
CA GLU A 425 -24.41 -7.57 12.99
C GLU A 425 -23.90 -7.68 11.55
N ALA A 426 -24.19 -6.70 10.68
CA ALA A 426 -23.65 -6.66 9.32
C ALA A 426 -22.12 -6.59 9.30
N SER A 427 -21.50 -5.85 10.24
CA SER A 427 -20.04 -5.76 10.34
C SER A 427 -19.37 -7.11 10.67
N THR A 428 -20.12 -8.08 11.20
CA THR A 428 -19.62 -9.46 11.43
C THR A 428 -19.64 -10.32 10.17
N LEU A 429 -20.41 -9.92 9.14
CA LEU A 429 -20.53 -10.65 7.87
C LEU A 429 -19.60 -10.11 6.79
N MET A 430 -19.26 -8.82 6.86
CA MET A 430 -18.48 -8.11 5.84
C MET A 430 -16.97 -8.29 6.00
N ASP A 431 -16.21 -8.05 4.93
CA ASP A 431 -14.74 -8.17 4.92
C ASP A 431 -14.05 -7.04 5.72
N TYR A 432 -14.77 -5.96 6.02
CA TYR A 432 -14.38 -4.92 6.96
C TYR A 432 -15.56 -4.51 7.85
N ALA A 433 -15.28 -3.93 9.01
CA ALA A 433 -16.27 -3.39 9.94
C ALA A 433 -16.39 -1.87 9.84
N HIS A 434 -17.59 -1.33 10.01
CA HIS A 434 -17.79 0.11 10.19
C HIS A 434 -17.24 0.57 11.55
N SER A 435 -16.70 1.79 11.63
CA SER A 435 -16.14 2.36 12.86
C SER A 435 -17.25 2.52 13.93
N GLY A 436 -17.09 1.86 15.08
CA GLY A 436 -18.05 1.90 16.17
C GLY A 436 -17.56 1.15 17.41
N ALA A 437 -18.11 1.47 18.59
CA ALA A 437 -17.67 0.86 19.85
C ALA A 437 -17.84 -0.67 19.88
N ASP A 438 -18.87 -1.18 19.20
CA ASP A 438 -19.19 -2.61 19.12
C ASP A 438 -18.61 -3.29 17.85
N ALA A 439 -17.76 -2.59 17.10
CA ALA A 439 -17.20 -3.13 15.86
C ALA A 439 -16.28 -4.33 16.13
N PRO A 440 -16.37 -5.41 15.33
CA PRO A 440 -15.44 -6.53 15.40
C PRO A 440 -13.98 -6.08 15.34
N GLN A 441 -13.14 -6.67 16.19
CA GLN A 441 -11.72 -6.35 16.30
C GLN A 441 -10.82 -7.35 15.55
N ASP A 442 -11.40 -8.26 14.77
CA ASP A 442 -10.71 -9.33 14.03
C ASP A 442 -10.52 -9.01 12.54
N ARG A 443 -10.96 -7.84 12.09
CA ARG A 443 -10.97 -7.41 10.69
C ARG A 443 -10.68 -5.91 10.55
N PRO A 444 -10.49 -5.38 9.33
CA PRO A 444 -10.20 -3.98 9.13
C PRO A 444 -11.37 -3.11 9.58
N ARG A 445 -11.09 -2.02 10.30
CA ARG A 445 -12.08 -0.99 10.62
C ARG A 445 -11.97 0.14 9.62
N VAL A 446 -13.07 0.42 8.94
CA VAL A 446 -13.14 1.44 7.89
C VAL A 446 -14.17 2.47 8.29
N ASP A 447 -13.71 3.71 8.43
CA ASP A 447 -14.60 4.85 8.53
C ASP A 447 -14.93 5.33 7.11
N GLN A 448 -16.20 5.21 6.73
CA GLN A 448 -16.67 5.55 5.38
C GLN A 448 -17.04 7.03 5.27
N GLU A 449 -17.32 7.67 6.40
CA GLU A 449 -17.70 9.07 6.55
C GLU A 449 -17.34 9.51 7.97
N CYS A 450 -16.14 10.08 8.13
CA CYS A 450 -15.76 10.64 9.42
C CYS A 450 -16.66 11.83 9.78
N TYR A 451 -16.66 12.19 11.06
CA TYR A 451 -17.35 13.39 11.52
C TYR A 451 -16.86 14.63 10.74
N TYR A 452 -17.77 15.56 10.44
CA TYR A 452 -17.44 16.82 9.81
C TYR A 452 -18.29 17.99 10.33
N THR A 453 -17.82 19.21 10.09
CA THR A 453 -18.57 20.46 10.28
C THR A 453 -19.01 20.98 8.92
N GLU A 454 -20.20 21.56 8.82
CA GLU A 454 -20.67 22.24 7.61
C GLU A 454 -20.05 23.65 7.45
N ARG A 455 -19.37 24.16 8.49
CA ARG A 455 -18.69 25.46 8.43
C ARG A 455 -17.32 25.30 7.76
N ALA A 456 -17.03 26.20 6.82
CA ALA A 456 -15.72 26.30 6.18
C ALA A 456 -14.61 26.70 7.18
N GLU A 457 -14.92 27.59 8.12
CA GLU A 457 -13.99 27.97 9.19
C GLU A 457 -13.73 26.79 10.13
N GLY A 458 -12.46 26.43 10.30
CA GLY A 458 -12.05 25.32 11.18
C GLY A 458 -12.10 23.91 10.56
N PHE A 459 -12.56 23.81 9.30
CA PHE A 459 -12.73 22.50 8.66
C PHE A 459 -11.40 21.75 8.48
N ALA A 460 -10.33 22.44 8.08
CA ALA A 460 -9.02 21.83 7.85
C ALA A 460 -8.42 21.27 9.16
N GLU A 461 -8.58 21.99 10.27
CA GLU A 461 -8.15 21.56 11.60
C GLU A 461 -8.94 20.35 12.08
N MET A 462 -10.27 20.40 11.96
CA MET A 462 -11.15 19.28 12.29
C MET A 462 -10.81 18.03 11.47
N LEU A 463 -10.64 18.19 10.16
CA LEU A 463 -10.26 17.09 9.27
C LEU A 463 -8.93 16.45 9.70
N ARG A 464 -7.92 17.27 10.00
CA ARG A 464 -6.62 16.78 10.49
C ARG A 464 -6.78 15.97 11.78
N ASP A 465 -7.57 16.46 12.72
CA ASP A 465 -7.81 15.78 14.00
C ASP A 465 -8.52 14.43 13.83
N GLU A 466 -9.55 14.37 12.99
CA GLU A 466 -10.28 13.12 12.69
C GLU A 466 -9.37 12.08 12.04
N LEU A 467 -8.54 12.50 11.07
CA LEU A 467 -7.59 11.64 10.38
C LEU A 467 -6.53 11.05 11.33
N TRP A 468 -5.86 11.87 12.13
CA TRP A 468 -4.86 11.40 13.10
C TRP A 468 -5.49 10.59 14.22
N THR A 469 -6.68 10.98 14.68
CA THR A 469 -7.46 10.21 15.66
C THR A 469 -7.73 8.80 15.14
N ALA A 470 -8.19 8.68 13.90
CA ALA A 470 -8.53 7.39 13.33
C ALA A 470 -7.29 6.49 13.12
N LEU A 471 -6.17 7.06 12.65
CA LEU A 471 -4.89 6.34 12.57
C LEU A 471 -4.45 5.86 13.97
N ALA A 472 -4.41 6.76 14.95
CA ALA A 472 -4.03 6.46 16.33
C ALA A 472 -5.00 5.50 17.05
N SER A 473 -6.22 5.35 16.53
CA SER A 473 -7.23 4.40 17.02
C SER A 473 -7.19 3.05 16.32
N GLY A 474 -6.34 2.87 15.29
CA GLY A 474 -6.18 1.61 14.56
C GLY A 474 -7.28 1.36 13.54
N HIS A 475 -7.71 2.41 12.84
CA HIS A 475 -8.53 2.28 11.64
C HIS A 475 -7.64 1.91 10.46
N ALA A 476 -8.15 1.08 9.55
CA ALA A 476 -7.45 0.67 8.33
C ALA A 476 -7.71 1.61 7.15
N ALA A 477 -8.81 2.36 7.20
CA ALA A 477 -9.13 3.40 6.22
C ALA A 477 -10.11 4.43 6.80
N VAL A 478 -10.06 5.65 6.26
CA VAL A 478 -10.87 6.79 6.68
C VAL A 478 -11.25 7.64 5.47
N MET A 479 -12.54 7.84 5.26
CA MET A 479 -13.09 8.62 4.17
C MET A 479 -13.85 9.82 4.70
N VAL A 480 -13.84 10.91 3.94
CA VAL A 480 -14.34 12.22 4.38
C VAL A 480 -15.46 12.70 3.47
N TRP A 481 -16.50 13.29 4.06
CA TRP A 481 -17.60 13.94 3.35
C TRP A 481 -17.75 15.41 3.81
N PRO A 482 -18.20 16.35 2.94
CA PRO A 482 -18.32 16.27 1.48
C PRO A 482 -17.06 16.78 0.75
N HIS A 483 -16.85 16.32 -0.49
CA HIS A 483 -15.71 16.74 -1.32
C HIS A 483 -15.71 18.23 -1.69
N ALA A 484 -16.88 18.84 -1.87
CA ALA A 484 -16.99 20.27 -2.13
C ALA A 484 -16.41 21.11 -0.97
N LEU A 485 -16.61 20.68 0.28
CA LEU A 485 -16.08 21.40 1.43
C LEU A 485 -14.56 21.24 1.57
N VAL A 486 -14.03 20.05 1.25
CA VAL A 486 -12.57 19.83 1.16
C VAL A 486 -11.94 20.78 0.13
N ASP A 487 -12.56 20.92 -1.05
CA ASP A 487 -12.02 21.78 -2.12
C ASP A 487 -12.17 23.27 -1.81
N ASN A 488 -13.35 23.70 -1.35
CA ASN A 488 -13.63 25.11 -1.03
C ASN A 488 -12.77 25.67 0.12
N THR A 489 -12.24 24.78 0.96
CA THR A 489 -11.34 25.14 2.08
C THR A 489 -9.87 24.84 1.80
N ASP A 490 -9.53 24.36 0.59
CA ASP A 490 -8.19 23.91 0.20
C ASP A 490 -7.58 22.89 1.17
N SER A 491 -8.41 22.00 1.73
CA SER A 491 -8.03 21.07 2.80
C SER A 491 -7.42 19.76 2.32
N TRP A 492 -7.13 19.62 1.01
CA TRP A 492 -6.51 18.42 0.44
C TRP A 492 -5.16 18.06 1.10
N HIS A 493 -4.38 19.08 1.49
CA HIS A 493 -3.09 18.89 2.14
C HIS A 493 -3.17 18.21 3.53
N ALA A 494 -4.35 18.12 4.15
CA ALA A 494 -4.52 17.46 5.45
C ALA A 494 -4.37 15.93 5.37
N PHE A 495 -4.57 15.32 4.19
CA PHE A 495 -4.52 13.87 4.01
C PHE A 495 -3.10 13.30 3.91
N GLU A 496 -2.20 14.01 3.24
CA GLU A 496 -0.85 13.51 2.94
C GLU A 496 -0.03 13.15 4.21
N PRO A 497 0.02 14.01 5.25
CA PRO A 497 0.81 13.71 6.44
C PRO A 497 0.38 12.41 7.13
N VAL A 498 -0.92 12.23 7.40
CA VAL A 498 -1.41 11.02 8.06
C VAL A 498 -1.15 9.77 7.20
N MET A 499 -1.31 9.88 5.89
CA MET A 499 -1.10 8.78 4.94
C MET A 499 0.37 8.34 4.94
N ARG A 500 1.31 9.29 4.86
CA ARG A 500 2.75 9.01 4.92
C ARG A 500 3.17 8.40 6.26
N ALA A 501 2.62 8.91 7.36
CA ALA A 501 2.89 8.37 8.68
C ALA A 501 2.40 6.92 8.83
N ALA A 502 1.17 6.63 8.39
CA ALA A 502 0.62 5.28 8.36
C ALA A 502 1.48 4.33 7.51
N GLN A 503 1.86 4.75 6.30
CA GLN A 503 2.70 3.97 5.39
C GLN A 503 4.12 3.72 5.91
N SER A 504 4.61 4.53 6.84
CA SER A 504 5.90 4.31 7.50
C SER A 504 5.87 3.23 8.59
N LEU A 505 4.67 2.76 8.97
CA LEU A 505 4.47 1.76 10.02
C LEU A 505 4.12 0.40 9.42
N PRO A 506 4.62 -0.71 9.97
CA PRO A 506 4.22 -2.04 9.54
C PRO A 506 2.88 -2.46 10.17
N LEU A 507 1.82 -1.65 10.02
CA LEU A 507 0.50 -1.91 10.63
C LEU A 507 -0.11 -3.23 10.16
N ASN A 508 0.14 -3.60 8.89
CA ASN A 508 -0.31 -4.86 8.30
C ASN A 508 0.52 -6.07 8.76
N ARG A 509 1.47 -5.91 9.70
CA ARG A 509 2.30 -6.99 10.23
C ARG A 509 2.24 -7.10 11.75
N GLY A 510 2.27 -8.34 12.23
CA GLY A 510 2.27 -8.65 13.66
C GLY A 510 1.05 -8.08 14.42
N THR A 511 1.13 -8.11 15.75
CA THR A 511 0.02 -7.66 16.61
C THR A 511 0.21 -6.21 17.04
N TRP A 512 -0.81 -5.39 16.79
CA TRP A 512 -0.90 -4.02 17.26
C TRP A 512 -1.99 -3.88 18.33
N ARG A 513 -1.68 -3.14 19.38
CA ARG A 513 -2.56 -2.85 20.52
C ARG A 513 -2.64 -1.35 20.75
N SER A 514 -3.75 -0.89 21.32
CA SER A 514 -3.85 0.49 21.80
C SER A 514 -2.76 0.77 22.83
N ILE A 515 -2.18 1.97 22.73
CA ILE A 515 -1.13 2.40 23.63
C ILE A 515 -1.69 2.74 25.01
N ARG A 516 -0.90 2.49 26.05
CA ARG A 516 -1.16 3.02 27.40
C ARG A 516 -0.18 4.16 27.61
N ALA A 517 -0.58 5.39 27.31
CA ALA A 517 0.29 6.56 27.41
C ALA A 517 -0.44 7.73 28.06
N ARG A 518 0.31 8.58 28.76
CA ARG A 518 -0.19 9.76 29.46
C ARG A 518 0.88 10.85 29.51
N VAL A 519 0.45 12.11 29.49
CA VAL A 519 1.33 13.21 29.86
C VAL A 519 1.38 13.25 31.39
N GLU A 520 2.56 13.06 31.96
CA GLU A 520 2.74 13.06 33.42
C GLU A 520 2.82 14.48 33.95
N GLN A 521 3.54 15.33 33.22
CA GLN A 521 3.84 16.70 33.56
C GLN A 521 3.71 17.60 32.34
N ALA A 522 3.17 18.79 32.58
CA ALA A 522 3.15 19.92 31.66
C ALA A 522 2.92 21.19 32.49
N GLU A 523 3.40 22.31 31.99
CA GLU A 523 3.17 23.66 32.51
C GLU A 523 2.49 24.53 31.46
N SER A 524 1.85 25.61 31.89
CA SER A 524 1.20 26.59 31.01
C SER A 524 2.03 27.86 30.99
N ALA A 525 2.42 28.34 29.81
CA ALA A 525 3.08 29.63 29.66
C ALA A 525 2.14 30.83 29.93
N GLU A 526 0.82 30.57 29.97
CA GLU A 526 -0.20 31.59 30.22
C GLU A 526 -0.33 31.95 31.71
N ARG A 527 -0.59 33.22 32.01
CA ARG A 527 -0.75 33.72 33.39
C ARG A 527 -2.07 33.33 34.06
N LYS A 528 -3.09 32.98 33.27
CA LYS A 528 -4.41 32.58 33.78
C LYS A 528 -4.46 31.06 33.97
N PRO A 529 -5.22 30.54 34.96
CA PRO A 529 -5.46 29.11 35.07
C PRO A 529 -6.02 28.56 33.75
N PRO A 530 -5.43 27.50 33.18
CA PRO A 530 -5.90 26.98 31.92
C PRO A 530 -7.24 26.26 32.10
N VAL A 531 -8.02 26.25 31.03
CA VAL A 531 -9.40 25.76 31.03
C VAL A 531 -9.48 24.49 30.20
N ARG A 532 -10.22 23.50 30.68
CA ARG A 532 -10.59 22.30 29.95
C ARG A 532 -12.07 22.37 29.56
N LEU A 533 -12.36 22.00 28.31
CA LEU A 533 -13.73 21.95 27.78
C LEU A 533 -14.16 20.49 27.61
N TYR A 534 -15.32 20.14 28.18
CA TYR A 534 -16.00 18.88 27.90
C TYR A 534 -17.23 19.14 27.05
N SER A 535 -17.14 18.81 25.76
CA SER A 535 -18.25 18.96 24.80
C SER A 535 -19.09 17.69 24.76
N VAL A 536 -20.39 17.86 24.91
CA VAL A 536 -21.36 16.76 25.01
C VAL A 536 -22.50 17.02 24.04
N ARG A 537 -22.82 16.04 23.19
CA ARG A 537 -23.78 16.19 22.08
C ARG A 537 -24.78 15.05 22.02
N PRO A 538 -26.04 15.27 21.63
CA PRO A 538 -26.95 14.18 21.27
C PRO A 538 -26.33 13.28 20.18
N TYR A 539 -26.46 11.96 20.30
CA TYR A 539 -25.89 11.00 19.33
C TYR A 539 -26.64 10.98 17.99
N GLY A 540 -27.90 11.43 17.96
CA GLY A 540 -28.74 11.43 16.75
C GLY A 540 -29.54 10.14 16.55
N ASP A 541 -29.65 9.27 17.57
CA ASP A 541 -30.50 8.07 17.54
C ASP A 541 -31.96 8.32 17.93
N VAL A 542 -32.28 9.53 18.40
CA VAL A 542 -33.65 9.97 18.69
C VAL A 542 -34.11 10.88 17.55
N PRO A 543 -35.27 10.61 16.91
CA PRO A 543 -35.80 11.48 15.86
C PRO A 543 -35.87 12.94 16.29
N ASP A 544 -35.45 13.84 15.41
CA ASP A 544 -35.39 15.28 15.70
C ASP A 544 -36.76 15.89 16.02
N TRP A 545 -37.86 15.24 15.65
CA TRP A 545 -39.21 15.70 15.92
C TRP A 545 -40.15 14.59 16.37
N GLY A 546 -41.09 14.93 17.25
CA GLY A 546 -42.18 14.03 17.64
C GLY A 546 -41.79 12.86 18.53
N ALA A 547 -40.53 12.78 18.96
CA ALA A 547 -40.01 11.70 19.77
C ALA A 547 -39.54 12.19 21.14
N LYS A 548 -39.81 11.39 22.17
CA LYS A 548 -39.27 11.58 23.52
C LYS A 548 -37.84 11.04 23.56
N ALA A 549 -36.92 11.75 24.21
CA ALA A 549 -35.58 11.21 24.49
C ALA A 549 -35.72 9.87 25.25
N THR A 550 -35.00 8.83 24.83
CA THR A 550 -35.10 7.49 25.43
C THR A 550 -34.33 7.40 26.75
N GLN A 551 -33.35 8.30 26.94
CA GLN A 551 -32.60 8.48 28.18
C GLN A 551 -32.65 9.94 28.62
N ASN A 552 -32.51 10.18 29.92
CA ASN A 552 -32.49 11.52 30.50
C ASN A 552 -31.45 11.71 31.60
N ARG A 553 -30.61 10.71 31.87
CA ARG A 553 -29.54 10.82 32.87
C ARG A 553 -28.24 10.37 32.23
N PHE A 554 -27.26 11.26 32.22
CA PHE A 554 -25.98 11.06 31.55
C PHE A 554 -24.84 11.34 32.51
N THR A 555 -23.91 10.40 32.66
CA THR A 555 -22.69 10.62 33.44
C THR A 555 -21.61 11.19 32.52
N ILE A 556 -21.07 12.36 32.88
CA ILE A 556 -20.03 13.01 32.10
C ILE A 556 -18.67 12.51 32.56
N SER A 557 -17.95 11.85 31.66
CA SER A 557 -16.59 11.37 31.92
C SER A 557 -15.60 12.55 31.93
N ARG A 558 -14.64 12.53 32.86
CA ARG A 558 -13.49 13.46 32.87
C ARG A 558 -12.36 13.02 31.93
N ASP A 559 -12.43 11.82 31.39
CA ASP A 559 -11.37 11.25 30.56
C ASP A 559 -11.62 11.51 29.07
N LYS A 560 -12.77 12.10 28.72
CA LYS A 560 -13.19 12.36 27.33
C LYS A 560 -13.62 13.80 27.15
N SER A 561 -12.85 14.55 26.36
CA SER A 561 -13.14 15.93 25.95
C SER A 561 -14.39 16.04 25.07
N VAL A 562 -14.72 15.02 24.27
CA VAL A 562 -15.95 14.95 23.45
C VAL A 562 -16.74 13.68 23.77
N GLN A 563 -18.05 13.82 24.02
CA GLN A 563 -18.94 12.72 24.39
C GLN A 563 -20.27 12.79 23.63
N TRP A 564 -20.72 11.65 23.12
CA TRP A 564 -22.02 11.53 22.46
C TRP A 564 -23.03 10.85 23.38
N LEU A 565 -24.22 11.43 23.48
CA LEU A 565 -25.30 11.02 24.36
C LEU A 565 -26.31 10.19 23.59
N GLN A 566 -26.17 8.87 23.67
CA GLN A 566 -27.15 7.94 23.12
C GLN A 566 -28.49 8.11 23.86
N GLY A 567 -29.57 8.22 23.10
CA GLY A 567 -30.92 8.38 23.63
C GLY A 567 -31.25 9.79 24.11
N ALA A 568 -30.35 10.76 23.96
CA ALA A 568 -30.66 12.17 24.16
C ALA A 568 -31.38 12.75 22.93
N GLY A 569 -32.40 13.56 23.17
CA GLY A 569 -33.06 14.33 22.12
C GLY A 569 -32.34 15.66 21.86
N VAL A 570 -32.34 16.11 20.61
CA VAL A 570 -31.86 17.46 20.23
C VAL A 570 -32.81 18.58 20.69
N LYS A 571 -34.08 18.27 21.00
CA LYS A 571 -35.09 19.25 21.43
C LYS A 571 -35.48 19.12 22.90
N LEU A 572 -35.45 20.25 23.62
CA LEU A 572 -36.07 20.43 24.93
C LEU A 572 -37.53 20.88 24.74
N TYR A 573 -38.45 19.93 24.74
CA TYR A 573 -39.87 20.22 24.59
C TYR A 573 -40.46 20.95 25.81
N GLY A 574 -41.36 21.90 25.53
CA GLY A 574 -42.31 22.42 26.50
C GLY A 574 -43.58 21.57 26.55
N ASP A 575 -44.68 22.14 27.04
CA ASP A 575 -45.97 21.46 27.21
C ASP A 575 -47.07 21.95 26.25
N ARG A 576 -46.76 22.90 25.35
CA ARG A 576 -47.68 23.41 24.32
C ARG A 576 -48.03 22.34 23.28
N ASN A 577 -49.27 22.38 22.77
CA ASN A 577 -49.79 21.53 21.69
C ASN A 577 -49.54 20.02 21.89
N GLY A 578 -49.75 19.50 23.11
CA GLY A 578 -49.63 18.06 23.40
C GLY A 578 -48.20 17.54 23.59
N ARG A 579 -47.18 18.40 23.52
CA ARG A 579 -45.76 18.00 23.61
C ARG A 579 -45.31 17.59 25.01
N ARG A 580 -46.18 17.69 26.01
CA ARG A 580 -45.93 17.21 27.37
C ARG A 580 -45.48 15.74 27.39
N GLU A 581 -46.00 14.90 26.50
CA GLU A 581 -45.63 13.49 26.39
C GLU A 581 -44.23 13.27 25.83
N TRP A 582 -43.68 14.25 25.09
CA TRP A 582 -42.34 14.20 24.49
C TRP A 582 -41.25 14.75 25.42
N ARG A 583 -41.63 15.37 26.55
CA ARG A 583 -40.68 15.93 27.52
C ARG A 583 -39.89 14.82 28.20
N ASN A 584 -38.56 14.86 28.04
CA ASN A 584 -37.63 14.09 28.86
C ASN A 584 -36.28 14.83 28.99
N PRO A 585 -36.23 15.91 29.79
CA PRO A 585 -35.07 16.79 29.82
C PRO A 585 -33.83 16.09 30.40
N PRO A 586 -32.63 16.36 29.86
CA PRO A 586 -31.40 15.74 30.33
C PRO A 586 -31.00 16.22 31.72
N THR A 587 -30.45 15.30 32.49
CA THR A 587 -29.76 15.49 33.76
C THR A 587 -28.33 14.96 33.60
N PHE A 588 -27.34 15.80 33.88
CA PHE A 588 -25.93 15.48 33.80
C PHE A 588 -25.37 15.21 35.20
N ALA A 589 -24.86 14.00 35.42
CA ALA A 589 -24.09 13.68 36.62
C ALA A 589 -22.62 14.02 36.35
N VAL A 590 -22.09 14.99 37.09
CA VAL A 590 -20.71 15.50 36.98
C VAL A 590 -20.00 15.40 38.32
N ASP A 591 -18.67 15.34 38.30
CA ASP A 591 -17.82 15.40 39.49
C ASP A 591 -16.51 16.13 39.16
N PHE A 592 -16.52 17.46 39.24
CA PHE A 592 -15.36 18.29 38.86
C PHE A 592 -14.61 18.83 40.09
N PRO A 593 -13.26 18.87 40.07
CA PRO A 593 -12.45 19.23 41.24
C PRO A 593 -12.41 20.74 41.55
N THR A 594 -12.96 21.57 40.65
CA THR A 594 -13.04 23.03 40.76
C THR A 594 -14.44 23.48 40.38
N PRO A 595 -14.85 24.70 40.78
CA PRO A 595 -16.05 25.31 40.24
C PRO A 595 -16.03 25.30 38.71
N ALA A 596 -17.19 25.10 38.11
CA ALA A 596 -17.34 24.89 36.68
C ALA A 596 -18.59 25.59 36.15
N ARG A 597 -18.69 25.69 34.82
CA ARG A 597 -19.80 26.37 34.15
C ARG A 597 -20.33 25.49 33.04
N LEU A 598 -21.64 25.30 32.98
CA LEU A 598 -22.31 24.63 31.88
C LEU A 598 -22.74 25.69 30.85
N LEU A 599 -22.18 25.62 29.66
CA LEU A 599 -22.63 26.37 28.49
C LEU A 599 -23.55 25.50 27.64
N VAL A 600 -24.67 26.05 27.22
CA VAL A 600 -25.64 25.40 26.33
C VAL A 600 -25.66 26.17 25.02
N GLU A 601 -25.31 25.48 23.93
CA GLU A 601 -25.42 26.05 22.58
C GLU A 601 -26.84 25.85 22.07
N VAL A 602 -27.62 26.93 22.05
CA VAL A 602 -28.98 26.96 21.51
C VAL A 602 -28.89 27.11 20.00
N ASP A 603 -29.47 26.14 19.28
CA ASP A 603 -29.49 26.12 17.81
C ASP A 603 -30.69 26.89 17.28
N GLU A 604 -31.89 26.56 17.76
CA GLU A 604 -33.14 27.16 17.28
C GLU A 604 -34.15 27.27 18.45
N ILE A 605 -34.86 28.39 18.51
CA ILE A 605 -35.93 28.64 19.47
C ILE A 605 -37.26 28.32 18.79
N GLY A 606 -38.18 27.65 19.49
CA GLY A 606 -39.53 27.37 18.99
C GLY A 606 -40.48 28.57 19.00
N SER A 607 -41.75 28.33 18.68
CA SER A 607 -42.75 29.40 18.58
C SER A 607 -43.15 29.97 19.95
N GLY A 608 -43.21 31.30 20.04
CA GLY A 608 -43.43 32.01 21.30
C GLY A 608 -42.16 32.03 22.17
N ASP A 609 -42.24 32.70 23.30
CA ASP A 609 -41.11 32.76 24.22
C ASP A 609 -40.89 31.41 24.92
N GLN A 610 -39.63 31.13 25.26
CA GLN A 610 -39.20 29.93 25.97
C GLN A 610 -38.41 30.34 27.23
N THR A 611 -38.24 29.43 28.20
CA THR A 611 -37.36 29.66 29.35
C THR A 611 -36.46 28.46 29.55
N LEU A 612 -35.16 28.65 29.36
CA LEU A 612 -34.15 27.62 29.62
C LEU A 612 -33.82 27.64 31.12
N CYS A 613 -34.17 26.58 31.84
CA CYS A 613 -33.99 26.44 33.28
C CYS A 613 -32.86 25.46 33.60
N PHE A 614 -32.06 25.81 34.60
CA PHE A 614 -30.96 25.01 35.13
C PHE A 614 -31.25 24.69 36.60
N SER A 615 -31.21 23.41 36.94
CA SER A 615 -31.31 22.96 38.33
C SER A 615 -30.08 22.16 38.73
N VAL A 616 -29.46 22.49 39.85
CA VAL A 616 -28.34 21.76 40.45
C VAL A 616 -28.84 21.07 41.72
N ASP A 617 -28.67 19.75 41.80
CA ASP A 617 -29.11 18.91 42.91
C ASP A 617 -30.59 19.11 43.30
N GLY A 618 -31.44 19.26 42.27
CA GLY A 618 -32.89 19.44 42.42
C GLY A 618 -33.34 20.85 42.78
N ARG A 619 -32.44 21.83 42.88
CA ARG A 619 -32.76 23.24 43.11
C ARG A 619 -32.50 24.06 41.84
N GLU A 620 -33.48 24.83 41.39
CA GLU A 620 -33.28 25.82 40.31
C GLU A 620 -32.25 26.86 40.74
N THR A 621 -31.17 26.97 39.98
CA THR A 621 -30.07 27.93 40.22
C THR A 621 -30.11 29.09 39.24
N MET A 622 -30.66 28.88 38.04
CA MET A 622 -30.70 29.88 36.98
C MET A 622 -31.82 29.59 35.97
N SER A 623 -32.39 30.66 35.41
CA SER A 623 -33.31 30.59 34.28
C SER A 623 -33.09 31.77 33.33
N VAL A 624 -33.17 31.51 32.01
CA VAL A 624 -32.96 32.51 30.96
C VAL A 624 -34.17 32.53 30.02
N GLU A 625 -34.74 33.72 29.84
CA GLU A 625 -35.88 33.95 28.95
C GLU A 625 -35.39 34.13 27.51
N LEU A 626 -35.82 33.25 26.62
CA LEU A 626 -35.54 33.30 25.18
C LEU A 626 -36.78 33.85 24.46
N ARG A 627 -36.77 35.16 24.17
CA ARG A 627 -37.94 35.89 23.66
C ARG A 627 -37.95 36.01 22.13
N GLY A 628 -39.13 36.29 21.58
CA GLY A 628 -39.25 36.72 20.17
C GLY A 628 -39.65 35.62 19.18
N GLY A 629 -40.03 34.43 19.66
CA GLY A 629 -40.55 33.36 18.80
C GLY A 629 -39.49 32.65 17.97
N ARG A 630 -39.94 31.97 16.90
CA ARG A 630 -39.10 30.99 16.18
C ARG A 630 -37.96 31.67 15.43
N ARG A 631 -36.71 31.37 15.81
CA ARG A 631 -35.49 31.94 15.20
C ARG A 631 -34.23 31.18 15.63
N TYR A 632 -33.13 31.46 14.95
CA TYR A 632 -31.78 31.06 15.34
C TYR A 632 -31.17 32.17 16.20
N PRO A 633 -30.79 31.92 17.47
CA PRO A 633 -30.20 32.95 18.32
C PRO A 633 -28.72 33.21 18.00
N GLU A 634 -28.24 34.40 18.36
CA GLU A 634 -26.84 34.81 18.24
C GLU A 634 -26.31 35.32 19.59
N GLY A 635 -24.98 35.48 19.72
CA GLY A 635 -24.35 36.04 20.92
C GLY A 635 -24.71 35.31 22.22
N GLU A 636 -25.12 36.07 23.24
CA GLU A 636 -25.43 35.55 24.59
C GLU A 636 -26.67 34.64 24.64
N GLU A 637 -27.60 34.75 23.68
CA GLU A 637 -28.76 33.86 23.59
C GLU A 637 -28.40 32.52 22.92
N ARG A 638 -27.35 32.50 22.10
CA ARG A 638 -26.80 31.27 21.52
C ARG A 638 -26.01 30.48 22.56
N TRP A 639 -25.23 31.16 23.41
CA TRP A 639 -24.40 30.53 24.44
C TRP A 639 -24.90 30.86 25.84
N VAL A 640 -25.85 30.06 26.34
CA VAL A 640 -26.41 30.27 27.68
C VAL A 640 -25.56 29.58 28.73
N GLU A 641 -25.10 30.33 29.72
CA GLU A 641 -24.15 29.87 30.73
C GLU A 641 -24.81 29.71 32.10
N ALA A 642 -24.51 28.61 32.82
CA ALA A 642 -24.91 28.40 34.21
C ALA A 642 -23.74 27.89 35.07
N PRO A 643 -23.31 28.63 36.12
CA PRO A 643 -22.23 28.19 37.01
C PRO A 643 -22.70 27.17 38.07
N PHE A 644 -21.78 26.34 38.54
CA PHE A 644 -21.98 25.41 39.67
C PHE A 644 -20.67 25.16 40.43
N ASP A 645 -20.80 24.71 41.68
CA ASP A 645 -19.66 24.51 42.60
C ASP A 645 -18.85 23.25 42.27
N ALA A 646 -17.70 23.10 42.94
CA ALA A 646 -16.85 21.91 42.82
C ALA A 646 -17.46 20.69 43.54
N GLY A 647 -17.22 19.50 42.98
CA GLY A 647 -17.64 18.22 43.54
C GLY A 647 -18.74 17.53 42.72
N PRO A 648 -19.35 16.47 43.26
CA PRO A 648 -20.39 15.72 42.59
C PRO A 648 -21.71 16.50 42.56
N HIS A 649 -22.30 16.65 41.37
CA HIS A 649 -23.57 17.36 41.16
C HIS A 649 -24.43 16.67 40.09
N GLU A 650 -25.76 16.79 40.24
CA GLU A 650 -26.72 16.50 39.17
C GLU A 650 -27.29 17.80 38.58
N ILE A 651 -26.99 18.07 37.31
CA ILE A 651 -27.36 19.30 36.61
C ILE A 651 -28.45 18.99 35.59
N ARG A 652 -29.66 19.46 35.83
CA ARG A 652 -30.80 19.30 34.92
C ARG A 652 -30.99 20.55 34.07
N VAL A 653 -31.18 20.36 32.77
CA VAL A 653 -31.46 21.44 31.82
C VAL A 653 -32.83 21.19 31.18
N GLU A 654 -33.74 22.16 31.24
CA GLU A 654 -35.07 22.00 30.65
C GLU A 654 -35.70 23.28 30.11
N ASN A 655 -36.71 23.14 29.25
CA ASN A 655 -37.60 24.24 28.90
C ASN A 655 -38.69 24.36 29.98
N GLY A 656 -38.45 25.22 30.98
CA GLY A 656 -39.24 25.30 32.20
C GLY A 656 -40.51 26.14 32.07
N ARG A 657 -40.69 26.90 30.99
CA ARG A 657 -41.83 27.80 30.85
C ARG A 657 -43.15 27.05 30.64
N PRO A 658 -44.21 27.34 31.42
CA PRO A 658 -45.55 26.85 31.12
C PRO A 658 -46.07 27.38 29.79
N GLY A 659 -46.64 26.52 28.96
CA GLY A 659 -47.12 26.85 27.61
C GLY A 659 -46.01 27.00 26.56
N ALA A 660 -44.79 26.54 26.86
CA ALA A 660 -43.64 26.63 25.97
C ALA A 660 -43.70 25.63 24.81
N ASP A 661 -43.03 25.95 23.71
CA ASP A 661 -42.99 25.15 22.49
C ASP A 661 -41.86 24.11 22.57
N TRP A 662 -40.65 24.50 22.16
CA TRP A 662 -39.43 23.68 22.26
C TRP A 662 -38.20 24.58 22.08
N ILE A 663 -37.03 24.09 22.52
CA ILE A 663 -35.72 24.70 22.26
C ILE A 663 -34.84 23.61 21.63
N SER A 664 -34.24 23.86 20.48
CA SER A 664 -33.25 22.97 19.86
C SER A 664 -31.87 23.26 20.45
N ILE A 665 -31.19 22.22 20.92
CA ILE A 665 -29.88 22.29 21.56
C ILE A 665 -28.86 21.57 20.69
N ARG A 666 -27.83 22.30 20.27
CA ARG A 666 -26.74 21.76 19.45
C ARG A 666 -25.74 20.98 20.29
N ARG A 667 -25.34 21.53 21.44
CA ARG A 667 -24.42 20.88 22.38
C ARG A 667 -24.48 21.48 23.78
N TYR A 668 -23.88 20.75 24.70
CA TYR A 668 -23.58 21.17 26.07
C TYR A 668 -22.06 21.20 26.23
N CYS A 669 -21.50 22.24 26.85
CA CYS A 669 -20.07 22.40 27.07
C CYS A 669 -19.81 22.69 28.55
N PHE A 670 -19.11 21.79 29.24
CA PHE A 670 -18.65 22.05 30.61
C PHE A 670 -17.29 22.73 30.56
N VAL A 671 -17.21 23.93 31.13
CA VAL A 671 -16.00 24.74 31.23
C VAL A 671 -15.42 24.59 32.63
N VAL A 672 -14.25 23.99 32.73
CA VAL A 672 -13.65 23.61 34.01
C VAL A 672 -12.21 24.12 34.07
N GLU A 673 -11.86 24.90 35.09
CA GLU A 673 -10.47 25.26 35.34
C GLU A 673 -9.68 24.01 35.74
N THR A 674 -8.55 23.73 35.08
CA THR A 674 -7.72 22.59 35.48
C THR A 674 -6.55 23.05 36.34
N LYS A 675 -6.30 22.32 37.42
CA LYS A 675 -5.08 22.45 38.23
C LYS A 675 -3.93 21.61 37.69
N ARG A 676 -4.24 20.61 36.85
CA ARG A 676 -3.26 19.72 36.23
C ARG A 676 -3.23 20.01 34.73
N VAL A 677 -2.24 20.78 34.31
CA VAL A 677 -2.10 21.24 32.91
C VAL A 677 -1.92 20.05 31.95
N ALA A 678 -1.33 18.95 32.40
CA ALA A 678 -1.21 17.71 31.63
C ALA A 678 -2.56 17.15 31.13
N ASP A 679 -3.67 17.42 31.84
CA ASP A 679 -5.01 16.96 31.43
C ASP A 679 -5.55 17.69 30.18
N LEU A 680 -4.87 18.75 29.72
CA LEU A 680 -5.17 19.44 28.47
C LEU A 680 -4.63 18.71 27.24
N VAL A 681 -3.88 17.63 27.41
CA VAL A 681 -3.35 16.82 26.31
C VAL A 681 -4.08 15.48 26.27
N ASP A 682 -4.86 15.26 25.21
CA ASP A 682 -5.41 13.93 24.92
C ASP A 682 -4.34 13.08 24.23
N VAL A 683 -4.09 11.88 24.75
CA VAL A 683 -3.09 10.96 24.20
C VAL A 683 -3.79 9.72 23.62
N ARG A 684 -3.51 9.43 22.35
CA ARG A 684 -3.98 8.23 21.65
C ARG A 684 -2.83 7.59 20.90
N GLY A 685 -2.94 6.30 20.57
CA GLY A 685 -1.89 5.67 19.81
C GLY A 685 -2.00 4.16 19.75
N LEU A 686 -1.09 3.60 18.98
CA LEU A 686 -0.93 2.16 18.80
C LEU A 686 0.52 1.78 19.04
N GLN A 687 0.73 0.58 19.54
CA GLN A 687 2.04 -0.02 19.65
C GLN A 687 1.99 -1.50 19.28
N SER A 688 3.06 -1.96 18.65
CA SER A 688 3.48 -3.35 18.62
C SER A 688 4.63 -3.52 19.61
N ASP A 689 5.28 -4.69 19.61
CA ASP A 689 6.45 -4.91 20.47
C ASP A 689 7.70 -4.16 19.98
N THR A 690 7.69 -3.74 18.71
CA THR A 690 8.85 -3.10 18.06
C THR A 690 8.57 -1.70 17.52
N HIS A 691 7.32 -1.26 17.44
CA HIS A 691 6.99 0.06 16.88
C HIS A 691 5.82 0.67 17.64
N GLY A 692 5.69 1.99 17.59
CA GLY A 692 4.49 2.66 18.02
C GLY A 692 4.36 4.06 17.46
N LEU A 693 3.13 4.57 17.57
CA LEU A 693 2.72 5.90 17.16
C LEU A 693 1.83 6.47 18.25
N VAL A 694 2.15 7.67 18.71
CA VAL A 694 1.39 8.42 19.72
C VAL A 694 0.96 9.74 19.12
N TYR A 695 -0.34 9.98 19.10
CA TYR A 695 -0.93 11.27 18.77
C TYR A 695 -1.24 12.00 20.08
N LEU A 696 -0.64 13.18 20.25
CA LEU A 696 -0.86 14.09 21.37
C LEU A 696 -1.67 15.27 20.85
N ARG A 697 -2.92 15.38 21.29
CA ARG A 697 -3.80 16.47 20.93
C ARG A 697 -3.85 17.51 22.05
N ASN A 698 -3.49 18.74 21.74
CA ASN A 698 -3.73 19.86 22.65
C ASN A 698 -5.22 20.22 22.58
N GLN A 699 -5.99 19.93 23.63
CA GLN A 699 -7.44 20.18 23.66
C GLN A 699 -7.79 21.67 23.52
N THR A 700 -6.82 22.57 23.74
CA THR A 700 -7.01 24.01 23.54
C THR A 700 -6.79 24.45 22.08
N ASP A 701 -6.20 23.59 21.24
CA ASP A 701 -6.10 23.78 19.80
C ASP A 701 -7.39 23.31 19.11
N SER A 702 -8.48 24.04 19.37
CA SER A 702 -9.82 23.71 18.87
C SER A 702 -10.60 24.99 18.56
N ASP A 703 -11.36 25.00 17.46
CA ASP A 703 -12.25 26.13 17.15
C ASP A 703 -13.29 26.34 18.24
N LEU A 704 -13.78 25.27 18.86
CA LEU A 704 -14.71 25.37 19.99
C LEU A 704 -14.06 26.09 21.17
N TYR A 705 -12.77 25.85 21.43
CA TYR A 705 -12.03 26.55 22.48
C TYR A 705 -11.92 28.05 22.17
N ARG A 706 -11.61 28.40 20.92
CA ARG A 706 -11.55 29.81 20.47
C ARG A 706 -12.92 30.47 20.49
N GLU A 707 -13.98 29.78 20.06
CA GLU A 707 -15.35 30.28 20.02
C GLU A 707 -15.91 30.52 21.43
N VAL A 708 -15.69 29.58 22.35
CA VAL A 708 -16.24 29.65 23.72
C VAL A 708 -15.44 30.60 24.61
N LEU A 709 -14.11 30.64 24.47
CA LEU A 709 -13.25 31.38 25.41
C LEU A 709 -12.59 32.63 24.80
N GLY A 710 -12.64 32.80 23.47
CA GLY A 710 -11.99 33.93 22.77
C GLY A 710 -10.46 33.92 22.89
N GLN A 711 -9.85 32.75 23.12
CA GLN A 711 -8.42 32.60 23.41
C GLN A 711 -7.72 31.79 22.33
N ALA A 712 -6.45 32.11 22.08
CA ALA A 712 -5.57 31.28 21.27
C ALA A 712 -5.24 29.96 22.01
N PRO A 713 -4.79 28.91 21.29
CA PRO A 713 -4.34 27.66 21.92
C PRO A 713 -3.21 27.94 22.92
N VAL A 714 -3.33 27.32 24.10
CA VAL A 714 -2.38 27.47 25.21
C VAL A 714 -1.05 26.83 24.79
N LEU A 715 0.05 27.57 24.99
CA LEU A 715 1.40 26.99 24.87
C LEU A 715 1.70 26.19 26.13
N LEU A 716 1.80 24.87 25.96
CA LEU A 716 2.25 23.97 27.01
C LEU A 716 3.77 23.86 26.95
N THR A 717 4.43 23.88 28.10
CA THR A 717 5.88 23.73 28.27
C THR A 717 6.19 22.56 29.20
N ASP A 718 7.41 22.03 29.16
CA ASP A 718 7.83 20.88 30.00
C ASP A 718 6.87 19.67 29.86
N VAL A 719 6.49 19.34 28.63
CA VAL A 719 5.56 18.25 28.33
C VAL A 719 6.30 16.92 28.40
N GLN A 720 6.07 16.17 29.47
CA GLN A 720 6.68 14.85 29.70
C GLN A 720 5.67 13.74 29.39
N LEU A 721 5.92 12.97 28.34
CA LEU A 721 5.10 11.84 27.90
C LEU A 721 5.64 10.53 28.49
N CYS A 722 4.77 9.76 29.13
CA CYS A 722 5.06 8.43 29.65
C CYS A 722 4.24 7.39 28.87
N ILE A 723 4.91 6.34 28.37
CA ILE A 723 4.29 5.27 27.57
C ILE A 723 4.56 3.92 28.24
N ASP A 724 3.51 3.23 28.67
CA ASP A 724 3.59 1.91 29.30
C ASP A 724 3.41 0.75 28.31
N GLY A 725 3.96 -0.40 28.68
CA GLY A 725 3.87 -1.64 27.90
C GLY A 725 4.74 -1.63 26.64
N VAL A 726 5.74 -0.74 26.61
CA VAL A 726 6.85 -0.75 25.64
C VAL A 726 7.88 -1.74 26.19
N ALA A 727 8.28 -2.72 25.38
CA ALA A 727 9.25 -3.71 25.85
C ALA A 727 10.58 -3.01 26.24
N PRO A 728 11.27 -3.43 27.32
CA PRO A 728 12.57 -2.86 27.66
C PRO A 728 13.54 -2.91 26.47
N GLY A 729 14.19 -1.79 26.16
CA GLY A 729 15.07 -1.68 25.00
C GLY A 729 15.27 -0.26 24.49
N CYS A 730 16.15 -0.06 23.51
CA CYS A 730 16.37 1.26 22.92
C CYS A 730 15.45 1.45 21.72
N TYR A 731 14.83 2.62 21.66
CA TYR A 731 13.90 3.02 20.62
C TYR A 731 14.41 4.30 19.96
N GLU A 732 14.39 4.34 18.63
CA GLU A 732 14.49 5.59 17.90
C GLU A 732 13.14 6.25 17.98
N VAL A 733 13.11 7.45 18.54
CA VAL A 733 11.91 8.23 18.78
C VAL A 733 11.99 9.48 17.93
N THR A 734 11.01 9.64 17.04
CA THR A 734 10.90 10.77 16.13
C THR A 734 9.63 11.55 16.44
N ARG A 735 9.76 12.86 16.68
CA ARG A 735 8.62 13.79 16.74
C ARG A 735 8.30 14.27 15.33
N LEU A 736 7.05 14.12 14.92
CA LEU A 736 6.53 14.48 13.61
C LEU A 736 5.57 15.66 13.74
N ASP A 737 5.66 16.58 12.79
CA ASP A 737 4.69 17.65 12.60
C ASP A 737 3.39 17.09 11.98
N THR A 738 2.24 17.40 12.59
CA THR A 738 0.92 16.88 12.16
C THR A 738 0.41 17.46 10.83
N ARG A 739 0.99 18.57 10.36
CA ARG A 739 0.62 19.28 9.11
C ARG A 739 1.51 18.91 7.93
N THR A 740 2.75 18.49 8.17
CA THR A 740 3.74 18.24 7.12
C THR A 740 4.41 16.87 7.18
N THR A 741 4.25 16.12 8.29
CA THR A 741 5.03 14.91 8.61
C THR A 741 6.54 15.08 8.69
N SER A 742 7.06 16.30 8.59
CA SER A 742 8.49 16.55 8.72
C SER A 742 8.96 16.12 10.11
N ALA A 743 10.08 15.40 10.17
CA ALA A 743 10.73 15.13 11.43
C ALA A 743 11.19 16.45 12.03
N GLN A 744 10.63 16.80 13.19
CA GLN A 744 11.04 17.96 13.97
C GLN A 744 12.28 17.63 14.80
N GLU A 745 12.34 16.40 15.32
CA GLU A 745 13.43 15.90 16.16
C GLU A 745 13.46 14.36 16.07
N SER A 746 14.65 13.75 16.05
CA SER A 746 14.83 12.30 16.25
C SER A 746 15.91 12.06 17.28
N ARG A 747 15.67 11.14 18.21
CA ARG A 747 16.63 10.76 19.26
C ARG A 747 16.45 9.31 19.67
N THR A 748 17.48 8.73 20.27
CA THR A 748 17.37 7.40 20.90
C THR A 748 16.89 7.56 22.34
N GLN A 749 15.86 6.81 22.73
CA GLN A 749 15.34 6.73 24.09
C GLN A 749 15.28 5.27 24.55
N GLU A 750 15.74 5.01 25.76
CA GLU A 750 15.63 3.70 26.40
C GLU A 750 14.26 3.57 27.11
N SER A 751 13.58 2.45 26.87
CA SER A 751 12.47 2.01 27.70
C SER A 751 13.00 1.18 28.87
N ARG A 752 12.67 1.57 30.10
CA ARG A 752 13.07 0.91 31.35
C ARG A 752 11.83 0.38 32.06
N ASP A 753 11.92 -0.83 32.60
CA ASP A 753 10.84 -1.48 33.36
C ASP A 753 9.47 -1.51 32.64
N GLY A 754 9.47 -1.55 31.31
CA GLY A 754 8.25 -1.57 30.50
C GLY A 754 7.68 -0.20 30.16
N THR A 755 8.38 0.88 30.49
CA THR A 755 7.94 2.27 30.32
C THR A 755 8.95 3.05 29.48
N LEU A 756 8.47 3.86 28.53
CA LEU A 756 9.25 4.78 27.71
C LEU A 756 8.86 6.21 28.09
N GLU A 757 9.81 6.95 28.66
CA GLU A 757 9.63 8.34 29.11
C GLU A 757 10.27 9.30 28.12
N LEU A 758 9.55 10.38 27.77
CA LEU A 758 9.91 11.29 26.70
C LEU A 758 9.63 12.74 27.08
N ASP A 759 10.68 13.56 27.08
CA ASP A 759 10.57 15.02 27.14
C ASP A 759 10.26 15.60 25.75
N LEU A 760 9.07 16.18 25.57
CA LEU A 760 8.66 16.80 24.30
C LEU A 760 8.87 18.31 24.28
N GLY A 761 9.32 18.91 25.39
CA GLY A 761 9.51 20.35 25.53
C GLY A 761 8.20 21.13 25.39
N GLU A 762 8.04 21.81 24.25
CA GLU A 762 6.88 22.68 23.99
C GLU A 762 5.81 22.00 23.11
N LEU A 763 4.54 22.25 23.44
CA LEU A 763 3.38 21.80 22.67
C LEU A 763 2.32 22.92 22.60
N ARG A 764 2.29 23.66 21.49
CA ARG A 764 1.20 24.59 21.17
C ARG A 764 0.09 23.94 20.36
N HIS A 765 0.48 23.15 19.37
CA HIS A 765 -0.41 22.41 18.48
C HIS A 765 -0.21 20.91 18.66
N ASP A 766 -1.09 20.12 18.08
CA ASP A 766 -1.00 18.66 18.14
C ASP A 766 0.34 18.15 17.60
N ALA A 767 0.84 17.08 18.22
CA ALA A 767 2.10 16.44 17.84
C ALA A 767 1.92 14.93 17.70
N VAL A 768 2.77 14.34 16.88
CA VAL A 768 2.86 12.88 16.74
C VAL A 768 4.25 12.43 17.13
N VAL A 769 4.33 11.39 17.93
CA VAL A 769 5.57 10.71 18.29
C VAL A 769 5.54 9.32 17.67
N ARG A 770 6.47 9.04 16.79
CA ARG A 770 6.73 7.68 16.31
C ARG A 770 7.91 7.12 17.08
N PHE A 771 7.82 5.88 17.50
CA PHE A 771 8.98 5.15 18.01
C PHE A 771 9.14 3.82 17.30
N ALA A 772 10.38 3.46 17.00
CA ALA A 772 10.73 2.17 16.46
C ALA A 772 11.85 1.61 17.31
N ARG A 773 11.71 0.36 17.75
CA ARG A 773 12.73 -0.36 18.49
C ARG A 773 13.94 -0.40 17.58
N THR A 774 14.99 0.28 18.01
CA THR A 774 16.27 0.11 17.37
C THR A 774 16.65 -1.35 17.54
N ARG A 775 17.43 -1.91 16.62
CA ARG A 775 18.07 -3.22 16.89
C ARG A 775 19.05 -3.16 18.06
N TYR A 776 19.15 -2.03 18.77
CA TYR A 776 19.81 -1.90 20.04
C TYR A 776 18.84 -2.21 21.20
N ALA A 777 19.16 -3.27 21.93
CA ALA A 777 18.58 -3.75 23.20
C ALA A 777 17.25 -4.55 23.15
N LEU A 778 17.34 -5.83 22.72
CA LEU A 778 17.10 -6.93 23.67
C LEU A 778 18.45 -7.30 24.26
N ALA A 779 18.68 -6.88 25.49
CA ALA A 779 19.76 -7.36 26.34
C ALA A 779 19.16 -8.11 27.53
N THR A 780 18.50 -9.24 27.26
CA THR A 780 18.66 -10.45 28.10
C THR A 780 18.82 -11.68 27.21
N THR A 781 20.00 -12.00 26.73
CA THR A 781 20.72 -11.09 25.87
C THR A 781 22.00 -10.56 26.48
N THR A 782 22.89 -11.39 27.04
CA THR A 782 24.16 -10.84 27.58
C THR A 782 24.75 -9.85 26.57
N HIS A 783 25.46 -8.83 27.04
CA HIS A 783 26.04 -7.73 26.24
C HIS A 783 26.83 -8.19 24.98
N GLU A 784 27.09 -9.49 24.85
CA GLU A 784 27.68 -10.21 23.72
C GLU A 784 26.69 -10.57 22.59
N GLU A 785 25.41 -10.83 22.86
CA GLU A 785 24.45 -11.37 21.88
C GLU A 785 23.70 -10.28 21.08
N THR A 786 23.42 -9.11 21.66
CA THR A 786 23.00 -7.91 20.89
C THR A 786 24.16 -7.35 20.06
N LYS A 787 25.39 -7.50 20.57
CA LYS A 787 26.60 -7.30 19.77
C LYS A 787 26.62 -8.31 18.62
N ARG A 788 26.30 -9.59 18.83
CA ARG A 788 26.28 -10.63 17.78
C ARG A 788 25.38 -10.30 16.59
N ASP A 789 24.16 -9.80 16.77
CA ASP A 789 23.23 -9.54 15.64
C ASP A 789 23.60 -8.28 14.82
N ASN A 790 23.98 -7.18 15.50
CA ASN A 790 24.54 -6.00 14.83
C ASN A 790 25.94 -6.26 14.22
N ASN A 791 26.68 -7.23 14.79
CA ASN A 791 27.91 -7.76 14.23
C ASN A 791 27.71 -8.70 13.05
N ARG A 792 26.48 -9.03 12.62
CA ARG A 792 26.28 -9.84 11.41
C ARG A 792 26.31 -8.98 10.16
N ILE A 793 26.70 -9.62 9.06
CA ILE A 793 26.65 -9.05 7.71
C ILE A 793 25.18 -8.86 7.33
N GLN A 794 24.82 -7.65 6.95
CA GLN A 794 23.46 -7.29 6.58
C GLN A 794 23.47 -6.19 5.53
N THR A 795 22.36 -6.00 4.81
CA THR A 795 22.23 -4.89 3.86
C THR A 795 22.45 -3.57 4.58
N CYS A 796 23.28 -2.69 4.01
CA CYS A 796 23.56 -1.39 4.59
C CYS A 796 22.27 -0.55 4.66
N ARG A 797 21.99 0.02 5.84
CA ARG A 797 20.75 0.77 6.10
C ARG A 797 20.74 2.10 5.33
N ASP A 798 21.88 2.79 5.30
CA ASP A 798 21.99 4.11 4.68
C ASP A 798 22.09 4.03 3.15
N ASN A 799 22.71 2.96 2.63
CA ASN A 799 22.74 2.67 1.21
C ASN A 799 22.54 1.17 0.94
N PRO A 800 21.32 0.73 0.60
CA PRO A 800 21.01 -0.68 0.34
C PRO A 800 21.79 -1.33 -0.82
N ARG A 801 22.55 -0.57 -1.62
CA ARG A 801 23.47 -1.13 -2.62
C ARG A 801 24.70 -1.80 -2.02
N TYR A 802 25.01 -1.55 -0.76
CA TYR A 802 26.20 -2.06 -0.08
C TYR A 802 25.84 -2.93 1.13
N TRP A 803 26.87 -3.60 1.67
CA TRP A 803 26.77 -4.34 2.91
C TRP A 803 27.14 -3.46 4.10
N GLN A 804 26.69 -3.83 5.29
CA GLN A 804 27.25 -3.39 6.56
C GLN A 804 27.59 -4.60 7.43
N TYR A 805 28.67 -4.51 8.19
CA TYR A 805 29.15 -5.55 9.11
C TYR A 805 29.66 -4.88 10.37
N LYS A 806 29.24 -5.35 11.55
CA LYS A 806 29.55 -4.69 12.85
C LYS A 806 29.19 -3.21 12.82
N ASP A 807 27.97 -2.93 12.34
CA ASP A 807 27.37 -1.59 12.15
C ASP A 807 28.12 -0.63 11.20
N ASN A 808 29.18 -1.07 10.52
CA ASN A 808 29.92 -0.24 9.58
C ASN A 808 29.59 -0.65 8.13
N PRO A 809 29.28 0.30 7.23
CA PRO A 809 29.27 0.03 5.79
C PRO A 809 30.57 -0.65 5.37
N VAL A 810 30.48 -1.72 4.58
CA VAL A 810 31.62 -2.54 4.20
C VAL A 810 31.59 -2.84 2.70
N LEU A 811 32.73 -2.62 2.06
CA LEU A 811 33.00 -3.05 0.70
C LEU A 811 33.77 -4.37 0.71
N LEU A 812 33.24 -5.38 0.02
CA LEU A 812 33.75 -6.74 0.05
C LEU A 812 34.76 -6.99 -1.07
N LEU A 813 36.04 -7.16 -0.72
CA LEU A 813 37.14 -7.35 -1.68
C LEU A 813 37.90 -8.62 -1.36
N GLY A 814 38.25 -9.43 -2.36
CA GLY A 814 39.16 -10.53 -2.07
C GLY A 814 39.54 -11.45 -3.21
N GLY A 815 39.97 -12.65 -2.84
CA GLY A 815 40.45 -13.70 -3.73
C GLY A 815 40.79 -14.94 -2.91
N SER A 816 40.70 -16.13 -3.50
CA SER A 816 41.22 -17.33 -2.86
C SER A 816 41.86 -18.30 -3.83
N VAL A 817 42.75 -19.14 -3.33
CA VAL A 817 43.51 -20.12 -4.12
C VAL A 817 42.71 -21.39 -4.45
N GLU A 818 41.61 -21.63 -3.73
CA GLU A 818 40.72 -22.77 -3.94
C GLU A 818 39.24 -22.37 -3.76
N ASP A 819 38.33 -23.18 -4.28
CA ASP A 819 36.88 -22.97 -4.21
C ASP A 819 36.24 -23.53 -2.93
N ASN A 820 36.68 -24.68 -2.45
CA ASN A 820 36.29 -25.29 -1.17
C ASN A 820 37.35 -25.02 -0.10
N LEU A 821 37.61 -23.73 0.17
CA LEU A 821 38.74 -23.23 0.94
C LEU A 821 38.96 -23.94 2.29
N PHE A 822 37.90 -24.39 2.96
CA PHE A 822 38.01 -25.14 4.22
C PHE A 822 38.79 -26.46 4.13
N GLN A 823 39.06 -27.00 2.94
CA GLN A 823 39.75 -28.28 2.76
C GLN A 823 41.26 -28.15 2.58
N ILE A 824 41.80 -26.93 2.39
CA ILE A 824 43.24 -26.74 2.14
C ILE A 824 44.06 -26.88 3.43
N PRO A 825 45.32 -27.36 3.36
CA PRO A 825 46.19 -27.43 4.52
C PRO A 825 46.62 -26.05 5.04
N GLU A 826 46.95 -25.12 4.15
CA GLU A 826 47.50 -23.79 4.46
C GLU A 826 46.42 -22.69 4.58
N LEU A 827 45.30 -23.01 5.23
CA LEU A 827 44.13 -22.13 5.32
C LEU A 827 44.44 -20.83 6.08
N GLU A 828 45.13 -20.92 7.21
CA GLU A 828 45.42 -19.78 8.07
C GLU A 828 46.36 -18.79 7.37
N GLU A 829 47.46 -19.28 6.78
CA GLU A 829 48.41 -18.44 6.04
C GLU A 829 47.74 -17.76 4.83
N HIS A 830 46.79 -18.44 4.20
CA HIS A 830 46.01 -17.87 3.11
C HIS A 830 45.13 -16.70 3.56
N LEU A 831 44.45 -16.83 4.70
CA LEU A 831 43.58 -15.78 5.25
C LEU A 831 44.39 -14.60 5.79
N ASP A 832 45.53 -14.84 6.43
CA ASP A 832 46.48 -13.79 6.87
C ASP A 832 46.97 -12.96 5.68
N LEU A 833 47.32 -13.63 4.58
CA LEU A 833 47.75 -12.94 3.37
C LEU A 833 46.64 -12.05 2.81
N LEU A 834 45.39 -12.52 2.80
CA LEU A 834 44.25 -11.76 2.31
C LEU A 834 44.00 -10.51 3.17
N GLU A 835 44.01 -10.66 4.48
CA GLU A 835 43.84 -9.55 5.43
C GLU A 835 44.97 -8.52 5.29
N SER A 836 46.23 -8.97 5.16
CA SER A 836 47.40 -8.10 5.07
C SER A 836 47.38 -7.11 3.89
N VAL A 837 46.58 -7.41 2.87
CA VAL A 837 46.39 -6.57 1.67
C VAL A 837 45.04 -5.85 1.68
N GLY A 838 44.28 -5.90 2.78
CA GLY A 838 42.99 -5.22 2.94
C GLY A 838 41.81 -5.96 2.32
N GLY A 839 41.96 -7.26 2.02
CA GLY A 839 40.88 -8.13 1.59
C GLY A 839 40.05 -8.63 2.78
N ASN A 840 38.76 -8.84 2.56
CA ASN A 840 37.78 -9.21 3.57
C ASN A 840 36.63 -10.07 3.03
N TYR A 841 36.85 -10.79 1.92
CA TYR A 841 35.79 -11.57 1.27
C TYR A 841 36.31 -12.83 0.57
N VAL A 842 35.76 -13.98 0.94
CA VAL A 842 36.09 -15.29 0.35
C VAL A 842 34.84 -16.06 -0.09
N ARG A 843 35.07 -17.00 -1.00
CA ARG A 843 34.08 -17.97 -1.49
C ARG A 843 34.39 -19.33 -0.88
N ASN A 844 33.35 -20.08 -0.51
CA ASN A 844 33.50 -21.45 -0.04
C ASN A 844 32.39 -22.37 -0.58
N THR A 845 32.71 -23.20 -1.57
CA THR A 845 31.82 -24.24 -2.08
C THR A 845 31.86 -25.47 -1.17
N MET A 846 30.71 -26.05 -0.82
CA MET A 846 30.60 -27.26 0.01
C MET A 846 30.95 -28.55 -0.76
N SER A 847 32.09 -28.53 -1.47
CA SER A 847 32.56 -29.58 -2.38
C SER A 847 33.68 -30.45 -1.78
N SER A 848 33.79 -31.69 -2.26
CA SER A 848 34.86 -32.65 -1.92
C SER A 848 35.51 -33.28 -3.15
N ARG A 849 35.47 -32.58 -4.30
CA ARG A 849 35.82 -33.18 -5.61
C ARG A 849 37.31 -33.46 -5.84
N ASP A 850 38.18 -32.64 -5.26
CA ASP A 850 39.62 -32.71 -5.46
C ASP A 850 40.28 -33.79 -4.59
N GLU A 851 41.46 -34.21 -5.02
CA GLU A 851 42.25 -35.23 -4.34
C GLU A 851 42.63 -34.79 -2.92
N GLY A 852 42.49 -35.68 -1.94
CA GLY A 852 42.77 -35.39 -0.53
C GLY A 852 41.61 -34.75 0.24
N ASN A 853 40.52 -34.34 -0.43
CA ASN A 853 39.32 -33.86 0.26
C ASN A 853 38.60 -34.99 1.00
N VAL A 854 38.08 -34.67 2.17
CA VAL A 854 37.16 -35.54 2.92
C VAL A 854 35.71 -35.26 2.53
N TRP A 855 34.82 -36.25 2.62
CA TRP A 855 33.38 -36.11 2.32
C TRP A 855 32.56 -35.81 3.59
N PRO A 856 31.34 -35.23 3.49
CA PRO A 856 30.53 -34.81 4.63
C PRO A 856 29.95 -35.95 5.49
N PHE A 857 30.03 -37.21 5.02
CA PHE A 857 29.49 -38.39 5.68
C PHE A 857 30.58 -39.40 6.04
N ALA A 858 30.37 -40.13 7.13
CA ALA A 858 31.30 -41.15 7.60
C ALA A 858 31.20 -42.44 6.78
N GLU A 859 32.33 -43.12 6.61
CA GLU A 859 32.39 -44.45 5.99
C GLU A 859 32.04 -45.54 7.01
N GLU A 860 31.23 -46.51 6.59
CA GLU A 860 30.91 -47.74 7.31
C GLU A 860 31.29 -48.94 6.42
N GLY A 861 32.49 -49.47 6.66
CA GLY A 861 33.10 -50.46 5.76
C GLY A 861 33.63 -49.80 4.49
N SER A 862 33.06 -50.14 3.32
CA SER A 862 33.45 -49.58 2.02
C SER A 862 32.40 -48.62 1.41
N MET A 863 31.36 -48.27 2.18
CA MET A 863 30.27 -47.40 1.76
C MET A 863 30.05 -46.30 2.81
N TYR A 864 29.36 -45.22 2.46
CA TYR A 864 28.99 -44.14 3.36
C TYR A 864 27.67 -44.43 4.11
N ASP A 865 27.55 -43.96 5.35
CA ASP A 865 26.28 -43.83 6.05
C ASP A 865 25.87 -42.37 6.12
N LEU A 866 24.87 -42.00 5.31
CA LEU A 866 24.34 -40.63 5.21
C LEU A 866 23.66 -40.15 6.51
N ASN A 867 23.43 -41.02 7.50
CA ASN A 867 22.97 -40.62 8.83
C ASN A 867 24.13 -40.18 9.76
N LYS A 868 25.39 -40.45 9.39
CA LYS A 868 26.56 -40.20 10.24
C LYS A 868 27.43 -39.10 9.63
N PRO A 869 27.48 -37.89 10.21
CA PRO A 869 28.36 -36.83 9.71
C PRO A 869 29.84 -37.19 9.89
N ASN A 870 30.67 -36.84 8.91
CA ASN A 870 32.12 -37.00 9.01
C ASN A 870 32.72 -35.92 9.92
N VAL A 871 33.30 -36.35 11.04
CA VAL A 871 33.85 -35.42 12.06
C VAL A 871 34.94 -34.51 11.48
N GLU A 872 35.82 -35.02 10.62
CA GLU A 872 36.93 -34.23 10.07
C GLU A 872 36.43 -33.18 9.07
N TYR A 873 35.47 -33.52 8.22
CA TYR A 873 34.87 -32.56 7.27
C TYR A 873 34.28 -31.35 8.00
N TRP A 874 33.46 -31.62 9.01
CA TRP A 874 32.76 -30.56 9.74
C TRP A 874 33.71 -29.78 10.65
N ARG A 875 34.75 -30.41 11.21
CA ARG A 875 35.82 -29.72 11.95
C ARG A 875 36.58 -28.73 11.06
N ARG A 876 36.93 -29.14 9.83
CA ARG A 876 37.58 -28.26 8.85
C ARG A 876 36.71 -27.05 8.48
N PHE A 877 35.42 -27.30 8.26
CA PHE A 877 34.45 -26.24 7.95
C PHE A 877 34.28 -25.24 9.09
N GLU A 878 34.14 -25.73 10.33
CA GLU A 878 34.07 -24.89 11.54
C GLU A 878 35.35 -24.06 11.72
N ASN A 879 36.53 -24.68 11.59
CA ASN A 879 37.83 -24.01 11.67
C ASN A 879 37.96 -22.86 10.64
N MET A 880 37.44 -23.02 9.43
CA MET A 880 37.43 -21.94 8.44
C MET A 880 36.55 -20.77 8.85
N LEU A 881 35.37 -21.04 9.39
CA LEU A 881 34.47 -19.98 9.85
C LEU A 881 35.02 -19.26 11.09
N GLU A 882 35.70 -19.98 11.98
CA GLU A 882 36.43 -19.40 13.12
C GLU A 882 37.53 -18.44 12.63
N LEU A 883 38.48 -18.93 11.82
CA LEU A 883 39.60 -18.13 11.33
C LEU A 883 39.17 -16.92 10.51
N THR A 884 38.10 -17.05 9.71
CA THR A 884 37.55 -15.92 8.94
C THR A 884 36.84 -14.90 9.82
N SER A 885 36.15 -15.34 10.89
CA SER A 885 35.48 -14.42 11.81
C SER A 885 36.49 -13.59 12.62
N GLU A 886 37.59 -14.19 13.05
CA GLU A 886 38.70 -13.53 13.74
C GLU A 886 39.29 -12.37 12.92
N ARG A 887 39.33 -12.53 11.60
CA ARG A 887 39.89 -11.57 10.63
C ARG A 887 38.84 -10.68 9.96
N GLU A 888 37.59 -10.75 10.42
CA GLU A 888 36.46 -10.00 9.85
C GLU A 888 36.24 -10.24 8.34
N ILE A 889 36.58 -11.45 7.87
CA ILE A 889 36.44 -11.87 6.48
C ILE A 889 35.04 -12.43 6.26
N ILE A 890 34.30 -11.86 5.33
CA ILE A 890 32.98 -12.37 4.93
C ILE A 890 33.14 -13.62 4.06
N VAL A 891 32.39 -14.67 4.38
CA VAL A 891 32.37 -15.94 3.66
C VAL A 891 31.06 -16.07 2.90
N GLN A 892 31.10 -16.19 1.58
CA GLN A 892 29.95 -16.63 0.79
C GLN A 892 30.02 -18.14 0.58
N ILE A 893 29.12 -18.86 1.26
CA ILE A 893 28.99 -20.32 1.16
C ILE A 893 28.13 -20.66 -0.06
N GLU A 894 28.63 -21.54 -0.92
CA GLU A 894 27.84 -22.16 -1.97
C GLU A 894 27.43 -23.56 -1.55
N LEU A 895 26.11 -23.76 -1.44
CA LEU A 895 25.54 -24.96 -0.83
C LEU A 895 25.76 -26.19 -1.70
N TRP A 896 25.55 -26.05 -3.01
CA TRP A 896 25.68 -27.14 -3.96
C TRP A 896 26.53 -26.74 -5.16
N ASP A 897 27.22 -27.73 -5.72
CA ASP A 897 27.95 -27.57 -6.97
C ASP A 897 27.61 -28.70 -7.93
N ARG A 898 26.92 -28.38 -9.04
CA ARG A 898 26.50 -29.38 -10.04
C ARG A 898 27.64 -30.23 -10.57
N PHE A 899 28.88 -29.72 -10.54
CA PHE A 899 30.06 -30.47 -10.96
C PHE A 899 30.39 -31.67 -10.05
N ASP A 900 29.86 -31.71 -8.83
CA ASP A 900 30.06 -32.83 -7.89
C ASP A 900 29.11 -34.02 -8.16
N PHE A 901 28.07 -33.80 -8.96
CA PHE A 901 26.95 -34.72 -9.17
C PHE A 901 26.85 -35.25 -10.61
N ALA A 902 27.94 -35.17 -11.38
CA ALA A 902 28.07 -35.84 -12.67
C ALA A 902 29.52 -36.28 -12.93
N CYS A 903 29.74 -37.00 -14.04
CA CYS A 903 31.06 -37.46 -14.51
C CYS A 903 31.84 -38.23 -13.42
N ASP A 904 33.17 -38.12 -13.41
CA ASP A 904 34.04 -38.88 -12.52
C ASP A 904 33.85 -38.54 -11.03
N HIS A 905 33.38 -37.34 -10.71
CA HIS A 905 33.11 -36.93 -9.34
C HIS A 905 31.89 -37.67 -8.78
N TRP A 906 30.84 -37.86 -9.59
CA TRP A 906 29.66 -38.64 -9.19
C TRP A 906 29.97 -40.08 -8.83
N ASN A 907 31.00 -40.67 -9.44
CA ASN A 907 31.41 -42.05 -9.13
C ASN A 907 31.87 -42.24 -7.69
N ARG A 908 32.36 -41.19 -7.03
CA ARG A 908 32.89 -41.21 -5.66
C ARG A 908 31.97 -40.50 -4.66
N ASN A 909 30.87 -39.89 -5.13
CA ASN A 909 29.99 -39.08 -4.30
C ASN A 909 29.15 -39.98 -3.35
N PRO A 910 29.05 -39.63 -2.05
CA PRO A 910 28.24 -40.37 -1.08
C PRO A 910 26.76 -40.47 -1.44
N TYR A 911 26.18 -39.49 -2.13
CA TYR A 911 24.79 -39.54 -2.57
C TYR A 911 24.55 -40.52 -3.73
N ASN A 912 25.61 -41.05 -4.35
CA ASN A 912 25.45 -42.08 -5.36
C ASN A 912 24.95 -43.37 -4.69
N PRO A 913 23.85 -43.99 -5.14
CA PRO A 913 23.27 -45.18 -4.51
C PRO A 913 24.23 -46.38 -4.45
N LYS A 914 25.30 -46.41 -5.25
CA LYS A 914 26.34 -47.45 -5.17
C LYS A 914 27.34 -47.25 -4.02
N ASN A 915 27.37 -46.04 -3.45
CA ASN A 915 28.37 -45.61 -2.47
C ASN A 915 27.80 -45.47 -1.07
N ASN A 916 26.50 -45.67 -0.82
CA ASN A 916 25.92 -45.55 0.52
C ASN A 916 25.00 -46.71 0.89
N ILE A 917 24.77 -46.90 2.18
CA ILE A 917 23.93 -47.97 2.74
C ILE A 917 22.45 -47.57 2.91
N ASN A 918 22.10 -46.33 2.58
CA ASN A 918 20.87 -45.69 3.04
C ASN A 918 19.70 -45.85 2.06
N TYR A 919 20.01 -46.05 0.78
CA TYR A 919 19.03 -46.35 -0.27
C TYR A 919 19.72 -46.97 -1.49
N THR A 920 18.94 -47.71 -2.27
CA THR A 920 19.32 -48.26 -3.58
C THR A 920 19.00 -47.29 -4.73
N ALA A 921 19.45 -47.60 -5.95
CA ALA A 921 19.09 -46.83 -7.14
C ALA A 921 17.59 -46.88 -7.45
N GLU A 922 16.93 -48.00 -7.13
CA GLU A 922 15.47 -48.16 -7.30
C GLU A 922 14.70 -47.29 -6.29
N GLU A 923 15.10 -47.28 -5.02
CA GLU A 923 14.43 -46.50 -3.98
C GLU A 923 14.63 -44.99 -4.13
N SER A 924 15.84 -44.57 -4.54
CA SER A 924 16.17 -43.15 -4.70
C SER A 924 15.84 -42.59 -6.09
N GLY A 925 15.70 -43.42 -7.11
CA GLY A 925 15.58 -42.97 -8.50
C GLY A 925 16.86 -42.32 -9.07
N LEU A 926 17.97 -42.30 -8.33
CA LEU A 926 19.25 -41.76 -8.78
C LEU A 926 20.00 -42.78 -9.64
N LYS A 927 20.65 -42.31 -10.71
CA LYS A 927 21.49 -43.16 -11.57
C LYS A 927 22.85 -43.39 -10.92
N GLU A 928 23.35 -44.63 -10.96
CA GLU A 928 24.71 -44.95 -10.48
C GLU A 928 25.84 -44.38 -11.36
N THR A 929 25.52 -44.09 -12.62
CA THR A 929 26.47 -43.60 -13.63
C THR A 929 25.86 -42.45 -14.42
N ILE A 930 26.58 -41.32 -14.48
CA ILE A 930 26.23 -40.14 -15.27
C ILE A 930 27.52 -39.69 -15.96
N THR A 931 27.62 -39.84 -17.28
CA THR A 931 28.82 -39.48 -18.05
C THR A 931 28.68 -38.16 -18.81
N THR A 932 27.48 -37.57 -18.80
CA THR A 932 27.21 -36.29 -19.46
C THR A 932 27.69 -35.11 -18.62
N HIS A 933 28.03 -34.01 -19.29
CA HIS A 933 28.43 -32.77 -18.62
C HIS A 933 27.30 -32.27 -17.69
N PRO A 934 27.59 -31.75 -16.49
CA PRO A 934 26.58 -31.31 -15.50
C PRO A 934 25.47 -30.42 -16.07
N GLY A 935 25.79 -29.49 -16.97
CA GLY A 935 24.81 -28.64 -17.66
C GLY A 935 23.76 -29.38 -18.52
N LYS A 936 23.85 -30.71 -18.70
CA LYS A 936 22.81 -31.54 -19.33
C LYS A 936 21.70 -31.95 -18.37
N ARG A 937 21.84 -31.68 -17.05
CA ARG A 937 20.81 -31.88 -16.02
C ARG A 937 20.30 -33.31 -15.91
N GLU A 938 21.17 -34.28 -16.20
CA GLU A 938 20.81 -35.70 -16.12
C GLU A 938 20.63 -36.17 -14.67
N SER A 939 21.34 -35.55 -13.72
CA SER A 939 21.22 -35.88 -12.30
C SER A 939 19.86 -35.46 -11.74
N ALA A 940 19.12 -36.38 -11.12
CA ALA A 940 17.87 -36.08 -10.41
C ALA A 940 18.09 -35.54 -8.98
N PHE A 941 19.35 -35.43 -8.54
CA PHE A 941 19.71 -34.88 -7.24
C PHE A 941 19.11 -33.47 -7.00
N PHE A 942 19.14 -32.61 -8.02
CA PHE A 942 18.65 -31.23 -7.98
C PHE A 942 17.13 -31.09 -8.15
N ARG A 943 16.39 -32.21 -8.19
CA ARG A 943 14.93 -32.22 -8.39
C ARG A 943 14.17 -32.89 -7.25
N SER A 944 14.84 -33.16 -6.13
CA SER A 944 14.24 -33.87 -4.99
C SER A 944 13.21 -33.06 -4.20
N VAL A 945 13.20 -31.73 -4.32
CA VAL A 945 12.34 -30.84 -3.54
C VAL A 945 10.85 -31.03 -3.87
N PRO A 946 9.92 -30.69 -2.96
CA PRO A 946 8.49 -30.99 -3.13
C PRO A 946 7.85 -30.40 -4.39
N ALA A 947 8.32 -29.23 -4.83
CA ALA A 947 7.82 -28.55 -6.02
C ALA A 947 8.30 -29.19 -7.35
N LEU A 948 9.25 -30.13 -7.29
CA LEU A 948 9.81 -30.83 -8.45
C LEU A 948 9.40 -32.31 -8.43
N GLU A 949 10.34 -33.25 -8.26
CA GLU A 949 10.05 -34.68 -8.23
C GLU A 949 9.62 -35.18 -6.83
N ASN A 950 9.63 -34.31 -5.81
CA ASN A 950 9.21 -34.63 -4.43
C ASN A 950 9.82 -35.94 -3.89
N ASN A 951 11.12 -36.10 -4.11
CA ASN A 951 11.87 -37.27 -3.72
C ASN A 951 12.26 -37.20 -2.24
N GLY A 952 11.31 -37.57 -1.37
CA GLY A 952 11.51 -37.58 0.08
C GLY A 952 12.63 -38.51 0.56
N VAL A 953 13.03 -39.51 -0.23
CA VAL A 953 14.14 -40.43 0.11
C VAL A 953 15.48 -39.69 0.07
N VAL A 954 15.72 -38.91 -0.98
CA VAL A 954 16.96 -38.14 -1.15
C VAL A 954 16.91 -36.84 -0.34
N LEU A 955 15.76 -36.15 -0.35
CA LEU A 955 15.59 -34.83 0.27
C LEU A 955 15.93 -34.84 1.76
N ARG A 956 15.53 -35.87 2.52
CA ARG A 956 15.84 -35.95 3.96
C ARG A 956 17.34 -35.92 4.26
N TYR A 957 18.16 -36.50 3.39
CA TYR A 957 19.62 -36.53 3.55
C TYR A 957 20.28 -35.25 3.08
N GLN A 958 19.69 -34.57 2.08
CA GLN A 958 20.11 -33.22 1.74
C GLN A 958 19.81 -32.27 2.90
N GLN A 959 18.60 -32.31 3.47
CA GLN A 959 18.21 -31.52 4.64
C GLN A 959 19.15 -31.78 5.82
N ALA A 960 19.48 -33.05 6.13
CA ALA A 960 20.40 -33.37 7.22
C ALA A 960 21.81 -32.76 7.03
N GLN A 961 22.34 -32.74 5.80
CA GLN A 961 23.63 -32.08 5.51
C GLN A 961 23.52 -30.56 5.68
N VAL A 962 22.45 -29.95 5.20
CA VAL A 962 22.22 -28.50 5.32
C VAL A 962 22.01 -28.10 6.78
N ASP A 963 21.22 -28.86 7.53
CA ASP A 963 21.04 -28.67 8.98
C ASP A 963 22.38 -28.74 9.72
N LYS A 964 23.25 -29.70 9.37
CA LYS A 964 24.58 -29.80 9.97
C LYS A 964 25.46 -28.59 9.63
N MET A 965 25.42 -28.10 8.39
CA MET A 965 26.12 -26.88 7.99
C MET A 965 25.61 -25.67 8.78
N LEU A 966 24.29 -25.48 8.84
CA LEU A 966 23.65 -24.35 9.52
C LEU A 966 23.87 -24.36 11.03
N SER A 967 23.97 -25.55 11.64
CA SER A 967 24.32 -25.68 13.06
C SER A 967 25.68 -25.06 13.41
N ILE A 968 26.57 -24.93 12.42
CA ILE A 968 27.89 -24.30 12.57
C ILE A 968 27.81 -22.86 12.04
N SER A 969 27.37 -22.66 10.80
CA SER A 969 27.48 -21.36 10.12
C SER A 969 26.61 -20.26 10.71
N LEU A 970 25.46 -20.58 11.32
CA LEU A 970 24.61 -19.58 11.96
C LEU A 970 25.23 -18.98 13.23
N GLN A 971 26.24 -19.62 13.81
CA GLN A 971 26.97 -19.07 14.96
C GLN A 971 27.85 -17.87 14.58
N TYR A 972 28.19 -17.73 13.29
CA TYR A 972 29.09 -16.70 12.78
C TYR A 972 28.34 -15.59 12.06
N GLY A 973 28.69 -14.34 12.37
CA GLY A 973 28.04 -13.17 11.77
C GLY A 973 28.52 -12.83 10.36
N ASN A 974 29.63 -13.40 9.91
CA ASN A 974 30.31 -13.06 8.66
C ASN A 974 29.95 -14.00 7.48
N VAL A 975 28.70 -14.47 7.39
CA VAL A 975 28.31 -15.51 6.42
C VAL A 975 27.18 -15.05 5.49
N LEU A 976 27.39 -15.22 4.18
CA LEU A 976 26.40 -15.12 3.10
C LEU A 976 26.17 -16.51 2.47
N TYR A 977 25.00 -16.74 1.88
CA TYR A 977 24.64 -18.02 1.26
C TYR A 977 24.34 -17.86 -0.24
N CYS A 978 24.76 -18.82 -1.03
CA CYS A 978 24.44 -18.97 -2.44
C CYS A 978 24.02 -20.42 -2.66
N MET A 979 22.90 -20.65 -3.35
CA MET A 979 22.33 -21.99 -3.41
C MET A 979 23.18 -22.92 -4.28
N ASP A 980 23.56 -22.47 -5.46
CA ASP A 980 24.32 -23.30 -6.39
C ASP A 980 25.48 -22.54 -7.03
N ASN A 981 26.53 -23.29 -7.40
CA ASN A 981 27.55 -22.81 -8.32
C ASN A 981 27.12 -23.03 -9.78
N GLU A 982 26.93 -21.94 -10.52
CA GLU A 982 26.67 -21.92 -11.96
C GLU A 982 25.51 -22.82 -12.38
N THR A 983 24.35 -22.61 -11.78
CA THR A 983 23.18 -23.46 -12.03
C THR A 983 22.45 -23.12 -13.32
N ASN A 984 21.92 -24.16 -13.95
CA ASN A 984 20.90 -24.08 -14.99
C ASN A 984 19.71 -25.01 -14.68
N GLU A 985 19.57 -25.40 -13.41
CA GLU A 985 18.45 -26.17 -12.89
C GLU A 985 17.20 -25.28 -12.72
N SER A 986 16.08 -25.89 -12.35
CA SER A 986 14.82 -25.19 -12.14
C SER A 986 14.89 -24.26 -10.92
N SER A 987 14.24 -23.09 -10.99
CA SER A 987 14.28 -22.08 -9.91
C SER A 987 13.68 -22.53 -8.58
N GLU A 988 12.79 -23.52 -8.62
CA GLU A 988 12.15 -24.13 -7.46
C GLU A 988 13.18 -24.80 -6.53
N TRP A 989 14.29 -25.29 -7.09
CA TRP A 989 15.39 -25.88 -6.32
C TRP A 989 16.09 -24.84 -5.44
N GLY A 990 16.59 -23.76 -6.03
CA GLY A 990 17.25 -22.69 -5.29
C GLY A 990 16.30 -21.97 -4.32
N ALA A 991 15.05 -21.76 -4.74
CA ALA A 991 14.03 -21.15 -3.90
C ALA A 991 13.75 -21.96 -2.62
N TYR A 992 13.68 -23.29 -2.74
CA TYR A 992 13.49 -24.18 -1.60
C TYR A 992 14.62 -24.03 -0.58
N TRP A 993 15.88 -24.13 -1.02
CA TRP A 993 17.02 -24.04 -0.11
C TRP A 993 17.20 -22.65 0.50
N SER A 994 16.93 -21.59 -0.26
CA SER A 994 16.99 -20.23 0.26
C SER A 994 15.98 -20.02 1.39
N ASN A 995 14.73 -20.44 1.18
CA ASN A 995 13.70 -20.36 2.20
C ASN A 995 14.01 -21.26 3.39
N TYR A 996 14.48 -22.49 3.16
CA TYR A 996 14.89 -23.42 4.22
C TYR A 996 15.99 -22.82 5.12
N ILE A 997 17.01 -22.19 4.54
CA ILE A 997 18.08 -21.52 5.29
C ILE A 997 17.51 -20.34 6.10
N LYS A 998 16.63 -19.53 5.50
CA LYS A 998 16.02 -18.38 6.20
C LYS A 998 15.14 -18.81 7.36
N GLU A 999 14.37 -19.89 7.20
CA GLU A 999 13.56 -20.49 8.27
C GLU A 999 14.45 -20.97 9.42
N LYS A 1000 15.51 -21.73 9.11
CA LYS A 1000 16.48 -22.21 10.10
C LYS A 1000 17.24 -21.08 10.80
N ALA A 1001 17.57 -20.01 10.08
CA ALA A 1001 18.18 -18.82 10.65
C ALA A 1001 17.22 -18.12 11.62
N ALA A 1002 15.95 -17.97 11.24
CA ALA A 1002 14.91 -17.41 12.10
C ALA A 1002 14.68 -18.25 13.37
N GLU A 1003 14.68 -19.59 13.25
CA GLU A 1003 14.66 -20.52 14.39
C GLU A 1003 15.86 -20.32 15.33
N ALA A 1004 17.03 -20.00 14.78
CA ALA A 1004 18.24 -19.69 15.53
C ALA A 1004 18.32 -18.22 16.01
N GLY A 1005 17.28 -17.41 15.79
CA GLY A 1005 17.23 -16.02 16.22
C GLY A 1005 18.14 -15.06 15.45
N VAL A 1006 18.56 -15.41 14.23
CA VAL A 1006 19.45 -14.60 13.39
C VAL A 1006 18.90 -14.40 11.98
N VAL A 1007 19.40 -13.41 11.26
CA VAL A 1007 19.07 -13.19 9.84
C VAL A 1007 20.13 -13.83 8.94
N ALA A 1008 19.70 -14.55 7.90
CA ALA A 1008 20.55 -15.08 6.84
C ALA A 1008 20.27 -14.39 5.50
N HIS A 1009 21.34 -14.09 4.77
CA HIS A 1009 21.27 -13.48 3.44
C HIS A 1009 21.65 -14.48 2.36
N ALA A 1010 20.80 -14.60 1.34
CA ALA A 1010 20.89 -15.65 0.32
C ALA A 1010 20.80 -15.08 -1.10
N THR A 1011 21.47 -15.75 -2.04
CA THR A 1011 21.44 -15.49 -3.48
C THR A 1011 21.48 -16.80 -4.28
N GLU A 1012 21.50 -16.69 -5.61
CA GLU A 1012 21.71 -17.79 -6.55
C GLU A 1012 22.70 -17.37 -7.65
N MET A 1013 23.46 -18.32 -8.20
CA MET A 1013 24.40 -18.07 -9.29
C MET A 1013 24.01 -18.82 -10.56
N TRP A 1014 23.33 -18.14 -11.48
CA TRP A 1014 22.92 -18.69 -12.78
C TRP A 1014 24.09 -18.83 -13.75
N ASP A 1015 24.09 -19.87 -14.59
CA ASP A 1015 25.14 -20.19 -15.59
C ASP A 1015 25.09 -19.29 -16.84
N ALA A 1016 23.98 -18.59 -17.10
CA ALA A 1016 23.81 -17.80 -18.31
C ALA A 1016 24.82 -16.63 -18.37
N TYR A 1017 25.57 -16.50 -19.46
CA TYR A 1017 26.57 -15.43 -19.62
C TYR A 1017 25.98 -14.06 -19.97
N ASP A 1018 24.74 -14.05 -20.47
CA ASP A 1018 23.97 -12.82 -20.64
C ASP A 1018 23.22 -12.52 -19.34
N LEU A 1019 23.56 -11.39 -18.70
CA LEU A 1019 22.92 -11.00 -17.44
C LEU A 1019 21.43 -10.65 -17.60
N MET A 1020 20.95 -10.44 -18.82
CA MET A 1020 19.54 -10.16 -19.09
C MET A 1020 18.74 -11.42 -19.46
N ASP A 1021 19.39 -12.59 -19.46
CA ASP A 1021 18.72 -13.88 -19.63
C ASP A 1021 17.69 -14.12 -18.53
N ASP A 1022 16.58 -14.77 -18.88
CA ASP A 1022 15.47 -15.04 -17.96
C ASP A 1022 15.89 -15.86 -16.74
N HIS A 1023 16.98 -16.61 -16.80
CA HIS A 1023 17.54 -17.29 -15.63
C HIS A 1023 17.93 -16.29 -14.53
N HIS A 1024 18.61 -15.20 -14.86
CA HIS A 1024 19.03 -14.20 -13.85
C HIS A 1024 17.84 -13.49 -13.21
N LYS A 1025 16.73 -13.34 -13.94
CA LYS A 1025 15.48 -12.77 -13.42
C LYS A 1025 14.91 -13.57 -12.25
N ARG A 1026 15.21 -14.86 -12.16
CA ARG A 1026 14.83 -15.71 -11.00
C ARG A 1026 15.47 -15.26 -9.69
N THR A 1027 16.56 -14.50 -9.77
CA THR A 1027 17.16 -13.81 -8.60
C THR A 1027 16.77 -12.35 -8.54
N TYR A 1028 16.65 -11.66 -9.68
CA TYR A 1028 16.38 -10.21 -9.71
C TYR A 1028 14.93 -9.86 -9.36
N ASP A 1029 13.96 -10.67 -9.77
CA ASP A 1029 12.52 -10.40 -9.60
C ASP A 1029 11.99 -10.94 -8.26
N HIS A 1030 12.83 -11.64 -7.48
CA HIS A 1030 12.45 -12.34 -6.24
C HIS A 1030 13.23 -11.86 -5.00
N PRO A 1031 13.11 -10.58 -4.59
CA PRO A 1031 13.77 -10.05 -3.37
C PRO A 1031 13.36 -10.77 -2.07
N GLU A 1032 12.16 -11.33 -2.03
CA GLU A 1032 11.63 -12.13 -0.93
C GLU A 1032 12.40 -13.44 -0.75
N ILE A 1033 12.91 -14.00 -1.85
CA ILE A 1033 13.72 -15.23 -1.88
C ILE A 1033 15.20 -14.90 -1.79
N TYR A 1034 15.69 -13.86 -2.47
CA TYR A 1034 17.11 -13.53 -2.55
C TYR A 1034 17.38 -12.09 -2.11
N SER A 1035 18.11 -11.94 -1.02
CA SER A 1035 18.38 -10.62 -0.41
C SER A 1035 19.52 -9.86 -1.08
N PHE A 1036 20.26 -10.49 -1.99
CA PHE A 1036 21.27 -9.88 -2.85
C PHE A 1036 21.40 -10.64 -4.17
N CYS A 1037 22.11 -10.08 -5.14
CA CYS A 1037 22.31 -10.69 -6.46
C CYS A 1037 23.78 -11.02 -6.70
N ASP A 1038 24.09 -12.20 -7.24
CA ASP A 1038 25.42 -12.52 -7.76
C ASP A 1038 25.41 -12.43 -9.29
N ILE A 1039 26.33 -11.63 -9.86
CA ILE A 1039 26.45 -11.46 -11.32
C ILE A 1039 27.81 -11.91 -11.86
N SER A 1040 28.44 -12.89 -11.20
CA SER A 1040 29.78 -13.36 -11.56
C SER A 1040 29.93 -13.81 -13.01
N GLN A 1041 28.85 -14.27 -13.64
CA GLN A 1041 28.86 -14.62 -15.07
C GLN A 1041 29.16 -13.44 -16.00
N ASN A 1042 28.98 -12.20 -15.54
CA ASN A 1042 29.40 -11.05 -16.32
C ASN A 1042 30.90 -11.05 -16.62
N ASN A 1043 31.71 -11.76 -15.82
CA ASN A 1043 33.16 -11.85 -16.00
C ASN A 1043 33.59 -12.71 -17.19
N HIS A 1044 32.65 -13.23 -17.99
CA HIS A 1044 32.93 -13.69 -19.35
C HIS A 1044 33.09 -12.53 -20.34
N ASN A 1045 32.59 -11.33 -20.00
CA ASN A 1045 32.71 -10.11 -20.80
C ASN A 1045 33.95 -9.29 -20.39
N ARG A 1046 34.29 -8.27 -21.21
CA ARG A 1046 35.44 -7.38 -21.01
C ARG A 1046 35.14 -5.99 -21.58
N GLY A 1047 35.97 -5.00 -21.23
CA GLY A 1047 35.87 -3.63 -21.75
C GLY A 1047 34.53 -2.97 -21.43
N GLN A 1048 34.00 -2.18 -22.36
CA GLN A 1048 32.77 -1.41 -22.15
C GLN A 1048 31.54 -2.31 -21.93
N LYS A 1049 31.44 -3.44 -22.63
CA LYS A 1049 30.32 -4.39 -22.44
C LYS A 1049 30.23 -4.91 -21.00
N HIS A 1050 31.36 -5.17 -20.36
CA HIS A 1050 31.40 -5.60 -18.95
C HIS A 1050 30.80 -4.52 -18.03
N TRP A 1051 31.16 -3.26 -18.24
CA TRP A 1051 30.59 -2.12 -17.53
C TRP A 1051 29.09 -1.94 -17.79
N ASP A 1052 28.68 -1.90 -19.07
CA ASP A 1052 27.30 -1.62 -19.45
C ASP A 1052 26.33 -2.65 -18.88
N ASN A 1053 26.76 -3.90 -18.77
CA ASN A 1053 25.98 -4.96 -18.14
C ASN A 1053 25.77 -4.73 -16.63
N ILE A 1054 26.78 -4.20 -15.92
CA ILE A 1054 26.65 -3.86 -14.49
C ILE A 1054 25.59 -2.76 -14.33
N GLU A 1055 25.71 -1.69 -15.11
CA GLU A 1055 24.77 -0.57 -15.05
C GLU A 1055 23.34 -0.97 -15.41
N LYS A 1056 23.17 -1.84 -16.41
CA LYS A 1056 21.85 -2.41 -16.74
C LYS A 1056 21.22 -3.15 -15.56
N VAL A 1057 21.97 -4.01 -14.89
CA VAL A 1057 21.46 -4.74 -13.71
C VAL A 1057 21.17 -3.75 -12.58
N ARG A 1058 22.02 -2.76 -12.32
CA ARG A 1058 21.81 -1.76 -11.27
C ARG A 1058 20.54 -0.94 -11.45
N VAL A 1059 20.20 -0.61 -12.68
CA VAL A 1059 18.95 0.08 -13.04
C VAL A 1059 17.75 -0.86 -12.95
N TYR A 1060 17.93 -2.14 -13.28
CA TYR A 1060 16.86 -3.14 -13.27
C TYR A 1060 16.38 -3.50 -11.85
N LEU A 1061 17.28 -3.57 -10.86
CA LEU A 1061 16.94 -4.07 -9.53
C LEU A 1061 16.00 -3.14 -8.74
N THR A 1062 14.79 -3.64 -8.48
CA THR A 1062 13.80 -3.05 -7.55
C THR A 1062 13.23 -4.15 -6.64
N PRO A 1063 13.29 -4.02 -5.29
CA PRO A 1063 13.99 -2.98 -4.54
C PRO A 1063 15.52 -3.06 -4.73
N ILE A 1064 16.18 -1.92 -4.48
CA ILE A 1064 17.64 -1.81 -4.48
C ILE A 1064 18.22 -2.74 -3.41
N ARG A 1065 19.25 -3.50 -3.79
CA ARG A 1065 19.98 -4.43 -2.91
C ARG A 1065 21.42 -4.65 -3.39
N PRO A 1066 22.29 -5.29 -2.59
CA PRO A 1066 23.67 -5.49 -2.97
C PRO A 1066 23.82 -6.37 -4.22
N ILE A 1067 24.80 -5.99 -5.06
CA ILE A 1067 25.24 -6.80 -6.21
C ILE A 1067 26.67 -7.26 -5.92
N ASN A 1068 26.84 -8.58 -5.85
CA ASN A 1068 28.11 -9.22 -5.60
C ASN A 1068 28.72 -9.79 -6.90
N SER A 1069 30.05 -9.88 -6.94
CA SER A 1069 30.76 -10.74 -7.88
C SER A 1069 31.83 -11.53 -7.15
N VAL A 1070 31.61 -12.83 -7.09
CA VAL A 1070 32.48 -13.77 -6.39
C VAL A 1070 33.47 -14.51 -7.31
N LYS A 1071 33.28 -14.52 -8.64
CA LYS A 1071 34.20 -15.19 -9.60
C LYS A 1071 34.70 -14.27 -10.72
N ILE A 1072 35.87 -13.66 -10.52
CA ILE A 1072 36.58 -12.95 -11.61
C ILE A 1072 37.60 -13.87 -12.27
N TYR A 1073 37.39 -14.15 -13.56
CA TYR A 1073 38.29 -14.92 -14.39
C TYR A 1073 39.39 -14.06 -15.04
N GLY A 1074 40.45 -14.72 -15.51
CA GLY A 1074 41.55 -14.14 -16.28
C GLY A 1074 42.90 -14.52 -15.69
N SER A 1075 43.69 -15.29 -16.44
CA SER A 1075 45.03 -15.72 -16.02
C SER A 1075 45.92 -15.96 -17.25
N ASP A 1076 47.18 -15.60 -17.13
CA ASP A 1076 48.25 -15.90 -18.10
C ASP A 1076 48.75 -17.35 -17.96
N GLU A 1077 48.34 -18.08 -16.91
CA GLU A 1077 48.73 -19.48 -16.71
C GLU A 1077 48.04 -20.44 -17.72
N PRO A 1078 48.77 -21.47 -18.22
CA PRO A 1078 48.19 -22.49 -19.09
C PRO A 1078 47.16 -23.36 -18.36
N TYR A 1079 46.07 -23.70 -19.04
CA TYR A 1079 45.03 -24.56 -18.49
C TYR A 1079 45.46 -26.04 -18.43
N ARG A 1080 45.05 -26.79 -17.38
CA ARG A 1080 45.44 -28.19 -17.15
C ARG A 1080 45.06 -29.17 -18.29
N ILE A 1081 44.05 -28.88 -19.12
CA ILE A 1081 43.65 -29.71 -20.29
C ILE A 1081 43.19 -28.83 -21.46
N ALA A 1082 44.05 -28.57 -22.44
CA ALA A 1082 43.68 -27.74 -23.60
C ALA A 1082 42.40 -28.27 -24.30
N PRO A 1083 41.34 -27.46 -24.47
CA PRO A 1083 40.17 -27.87 -25.25
C PRO A 1083 40.57 -28.08 -26.72
N PRO A 1084 39.87 -28.98 -27.45
CA PRO A 1084 40.17 -29.23 -28.86
C PRO A 1084 40.06 -27.91 -29.67
N GLY A 1085 41.18 -27.47 -30.23
CA GLY A 1085 41.26 -26.23 -31.03
C GLY A 1085 41.86 -25.00 -30.33
N ALA A 1086 42.37 -25.12 -29.10
CA ALA A 1086 43.18 -24.06 -28.50
C ALA A 1086 44.48 -23.88 -29.31
N ARG A 1087 44.72 -22.67 -29.82
CA ARG A 1087 45.99 -22.28 -30.44
C ARG A 1087 47.00 -21.99 -29.34
N ASP A 1088 48.21 -22.54 -29.46
CA ASP A 1088 49.32 -22.24 -28.56
C ASP A 1088 49.53 -20.72 -28.43
N GLY A 1089 49.64 -20.22 -27.20
CA GLY A 1089 50.12 -18.85 -26.92
C GLY A 1089 49.08 -17.72 -26.82
N VAL A 1090 47.78 -18.02 -26.75
CA VAL A 1090 46.75 -17.03 -26.38
C VAL A 1090 46.27 -17.37 -24.96
N GLY A 1091 46.26 -16.41 -24.04
CA GLY A 1091 45.97 -16.60 -22.60
C GLY A 1091 44.71 -17.41 -22.28
N GLY A 1092 44.52 -17.77 -21.00
CA GLY A 1092 43.51 -18.73 -20.54
C GLY A 1092 42.10 -18.53 -21.15
N ARG A 1093 41.28 -19.60 -21.16
CA ARG A 1093 39.93 -19.67 -21.76
C ARG A 1093 39.02 -18.44 -21.52
N TYR A 1094 39.26 -17.71 -20.44
CA TYR A 1094 38.44 -16.61 -19.94
C TYR A 1094 39.15 -15.23 -19.91
N GLY A 1095 40.32 -15.12 -20.53
CA GLY A 1095 41.14 -13.91 -20.60
C GLY A 1095 42.50 -14.04 -19.92
N ARG A 1096 43.28 -12.95 -19.99
CA ARG A 1096 44.61 -12.81 -19.39
C ARG A 1096 44.54 -12.19 -18.00
N ASP A 1097 45.66 -12.13 -17.28
CA ASP A 1097 45.78 -11.44 -15.98
C ASP A 1097 45.14 -10.05 -16.04
N ARG A 1098 45.49 -9.30 -17.09
CA ARG A 1098 44.99 -7.95 -17.35
C ARG A 1098 43.46 -7.87 -17.39
N ASP A 1099 42.78 -8.83 -18.02
CA ASP A 1099 41.31 -8.83 -18.09
C ASP A 1099 40.71 -8.97 -16.69
N GLY A 1100 41.25 -9.86 -15.87
CA GLY A 1100 40.84 -10.05 -14.48
C GLY A 1100 41.06 -8.80 -13.63
N LEU A 1101 42.25 -8.21 -13.72
CA LEU A 1101 42.61 -6.99 -13.01
C LEU A 1101 41.70 -5.80 -13.35
N GLU A 1102 41.35 -5.61 -14.62
CA GLU A 1102 40.44 -4.52 -15.02
C GLU A 1102 38.98 -4.79 -14.60
N ARG A 1103 38.52 -6.06 -14.62
CA ARG A 1103 37.17 -6.43 -14.16
C ARG A 1103 37.00 -6.07 -12.68
N PHE A 1104 38.00 -6.33 -11.86
CA PHE A 1104 37.99 -6.01 -10.42
C PHE A 1104 37.66 -4.53 -10.17
N TRP A 1105 38.37 -3.62 -10.85
CA TRP A 1105 38.13 -2.19 -10.71
C TRP A 1105 36.79 -1.73 -11.31
N ARG A 1106 36.43 -2.23 -12.50
CA ARG A 1106 35.15 -1.87 -13.15
C ARG A 1106 33.93 -2.27 -12.33
N GLN A 1107 33.99 -3.38 -11.58
CA GLN A 1107 32.89 -3.80 -10.71
C GLN A 1107 32.62 -2.77 -9.59
N ILE A 1108 33.66 -2.36 -8.87
CA ILE A 1108 33.55 -1.40 -7.78
C ILE A 1108 33.16 -0.01 -8.31
N PHE A 1109 33.81 0.45 -9.38
CA PHE A 1109 33.48 1.73 -10.00
C PHE A 1109 32.10 1.73 -10.65
N GLY A 1110 31.61 0.55 -11.05
CA GLY A 1110 30.25 0.33 -11.50
C GLY A 1110 29.26 0.22 -10.35
N GLY A 1111 29.64 0.50 -9.10
CA GLY A 1111 28.73 0.56 -7.95
C GLY A 1111 28.25 -0.80 -7.45
N MET A 1112 29.08 -1.83 -7.57
CA MET A 1112 28.86 -3.16 -6.95
C MET A 1112 29.36 -3.20 -5.50
N ALA A 1113 28.73 -4.06 -4.69
CA ALA A 1113 29.05 -4.25 -3.27
C ALA A 1113 30.28 -5.14 -3.04
N SER A 1114 30.64 -5.96 -4.02
CA SER A 1114 31.79 -6.85 -3.93
C SER A 1114 32.55 -7.06 -5.23
N SER A 1115 33.82 -7.45 -5.08
CA SER A 1115 34.67 -7.88 -6.19
C SER A 1115 35.71 -8.89 -5.69
N ARG A 1116 35.69 -10.12 -6.25
CA ARG A 1116 36.59 -11.21 -5.83
C ARG A 1116 37.26 -11.94 -7.00
N PHE A 1117 38.58 -12.13 -6.92
CA PHE A 1117 39.36 -12.95 -7.85
C PHE A 1117 39.07 -14.44 -7.72
N HIS A 1118 38.72 -15.10 -8.83
CA HIS A 1118 38.58 -16.56 -8.88
C HIS A 1118 39.93 -17.25 -8.79
N ARG A 1119 39.94 -18.50 -8.32
CA ARG A 1119 41.15 -19.29 -8.07
C ARG A 1119 41.97 -19.60 -9.33
N PRO A 1120 43.28 -19.85 -9.21
CA PRO A 1120 44.08 -20.42 -10.28
C PRO A 1120 43.61 -21.83 -10.68
N THR A 1121 43.82 -22.26 -11.92
CA THR A 1121 44.46 -21.52 -13.03
C THR A 1121 43.49 -20.63 -13.82
N SER A 1122 42.19 -20.59 -13.47
CA SER A 1122 41.16 -19.87 -14.25
C SER A 1122 41.05 -18.38 -13.90
N GLY A 1123 41.56 -17.96 -12.74
CA GLY A 1123 41.69 -16.58 -12.30
C GLY A 1123 42.96 -16.37 -11.48
N LEU A 1124 43.10 -15.17 -10.89
CA LEU A 1124 44.33 -14.73 -10.20
C LEU A 1124 44.44 -15.12 -8.73
N GLY A 1125 43.36 -15.63 -8.13
CA GLY A 1125 43.27 -15.95 -6.70
C GLY A 1125 43.84 -14.83 -5.83
N LEU A 1126 44.95 -15.12 -5.15
CA LEU A 1126 45.67 -14.19 -4.28
C LEU A 1126 47.14 -14.02 -4.68
N THR A 1127 47.42 -14.05 -6.00
CA THR A 1127 48.76 -13.73 -6.55
C THR A 1127 49.20 -12.30 -6.21
N GLU A 1128 50.50 -12.00 -6.33
CA GLU A 1128 51.07 -10.66 -6.06
C GLU A 1128 50.35 -9.53 -6.82
N LYS A 1129 49.91 -9.80 -8.06
CA LYS A 1129 49.13 -8.84 -8.86
C LYS A 1129 47.75 -8.57 -8.25
N ALA A 1130 47.04 -9.62 -7.83
CA ALA A 1130 45.75 -9.48 -7.17
C ALA A 1130 45.89 -8.75 -5.82
N GLN A 1131 46.94 -9.08 -5.05
CA GLN A 1131 47.28 -8.42 -3.80
C GLN A 1131 47.47 -6.90 -3.97
N ALA A 1132 48.27 -6.48 -4.95
CA ALA A 1132 48.49 -5.06 -5.26
C ALA A 1132 47.17 -4.33 -5.59
N HIS A 1133 46.27 -4.98 -6.35
CA HIS A 1133 44.99 -4.39 -6.72
C HIS A 1133 44.01 -4.28 -5.54
N ILE A 1134 43.91 -5.30 -4.69
CA ILE A 1134 43.07 -5.27 -3.47
C ILE A 1134 43.57 -4.16 -2.55
N LYS A 1135 44.88 -4.10 -2.29
CA LYS A 1135 45.50 -3.09 -1.45
C LYS A 1135 45.27 -1.68 -1.98
N SER A 1136 45.47 -1.47 -3.27
CA SER A 1136 45.27 -0.17 -3.92
C SER A 1136 43.80 0.26 -3.90
N MET A 1137 42.84 -0.65 -4.12
CA MET A 1137 41.42 -0.33 -3.98
C MET A 1137 41.10 0.10 -2.56
N ARG A 1138 41.61 -0.60 -1.54
CA ARG A 1138 41.38 -0.24 -0.14
C ARG A 1138 42.02 1.11 0.22
N MET A 1139 43.21 1.41 -0.30
CA MET A 1139 43.85 2.72 -0.16
C MET A 1139 43.00 3.85 -0.76
N LEU A 1140 42.41 3.62 -1.94
CA LEU A 1140 41.54 4.58 -2.60
C LEU A 1140 40.25 4.81 -1.80
N THR A 1141 39.54 3.73 -1.44
CA THR A 1141 38.29 3.82 -0.68
C THR A 1141 38.51 4.29 0.77
N GLY A 1142 39.74 4.27 1.28
CA GLY A 1142 40.08 4.89 2.56
C GLY A 1142 40.20 6.42 2.49
N LYS A 1143 40.25 7.01 1.29
CA LYS A 1143 40.27 8.48 1.09
C LYS A 1143 38.90 9.07 0.72
N MET A 1144 37.91 8.24 0.44
CA MET A 1144 36.57 8.69 0.01
C MET A 1144 35.47 7.88 0.67
N ASP A 1145 34.30 8.49 0.83
CA ASP A 1145 33.10 7.75 1.25
C ASP A 1145 32.42 7.12 0.02
N ILE A 1146 32.94 5.97 -0.39
CA ILE A 1146 32.42 5.22 -1.54
C ILE A 1146 30.94 4.84 -1.39
N PHE A 1147 30.43 4.76 -0.16
CA PHE A 1147 29.04 4.39 0.11
C PHE A 1147 28.06 5.51 -0.21
N THR A 1148 28.53 6.75 -0.37
CA THR A 1148 27.73 7.90 -0.83
C THR A 1148 27.93 8.23 -2.31
N CYS A 1149 28.82 7.51 -2.99
CA CYS A 1149 29.17 7.76 -4.38
C CYS A 1149 28.42 6.84 -5.35
N GLU A 1150 28.18 7.35 -6.56
CA GLU A 1150 27.50 6.65 -7.64
C GLU A 1150 28.35 6.64 -8.93
N PRO A 1151 28.21 5.63 -9.81
CA PRO A 1151 28.92 5.59 -11.09
C PRO A 1151 28.49 6.74 -12.01
N HIS A 1152 29.46 7.41 -12.62
CA HIS A 1152 29.22 8.69 -13.28
C HIS A 1152 30.03 8.88 -14.57
N ASN A 1153 30.11 7.86 -15.43
CA ASN A 1153 30.87 7.96 -16.68
C ASN A 1153 30.41 9.11 -17.60
N ASP A 1154 29.22 9.67 -17.38
CA ASP A 1154 28.73 10.90 -18.00
C ASP A 1154 29.59 12.14 -17.67
N LEU A 1155 30.31 12.14 -16.54
CA LEU A 1155 31.26 13.20 -16.18
C LEU A 1155 32.58 13.13 -16.96
N LEU A 1156 32.81 12.07 -17.76
CA LEU A 1156 34.03 11.90 -18.53
C LEU A 1156 33.81 12.25 -20.00
N SER A 1157 34.61 13.17 -20.53
CA SER A 1157 34.68 13.51 -21.95
C SER A 1157 36.08 13.21 -22.52
N ASN A 1158 36.19 13.13 -23.85
CA ASN A 1158 37.40 12.69 -24.56
C ASN A 1158 37.91 11.30 -24.13
N ARG A 1159 37.03 10.50 -23.52
CA ARG A 1159 37.29 9.16 -23.04
C ARG A 1159 37.21 8.16 -24.21
N LYS A 1160 38.23 7.32 -24.38
CA LYS A 1160 38.19 6.15 -25.28
C LYS A 1160 37.38 5.01 -24.67
N GLU A 1161 36.94 4.06 -25.48
CA GLU A 1161 36.37 2.80 -24.98
C GLU A 1161 37.36 2.13 -24.00
N ASN A 1162 36.91 1.80 -22.78
CA ASN A 1162 37.75 1.27 -21.70
C ASN A 1162 38.93 2.19 -21.29
N GLY A 1163 38.86 3.50 -21.58
CA GLY A 1163 39.93 4.46 -21.28
C GLY A 1163 39.98 4.92 -19.82
N ALA A 1164 38.81 5.13 -19.20
CA ALA A 1164 38.69 5.43 -17.77
C ALA A 1164 37.28 5.08 -17.24
N TYR A 1165 37.11 5.05 -15.93
CA TYR A 1165 35.82 4.85 -15.25
C TYR A 1165 35.76 5.74 -14.03
N VAL A 1166 34.61 6.37 -13.73
CA VAL A 1166 34.47 7.27 -12.58
C VAL A 1166 33.31 6.87 -11.68
N ILE A 1167 33.56 6.99 -10.38
CA ILE A 1167 32.56 6.94 -9.32
C ILE A 1167 32.68 8.24 -8.51
N ALA A 1168 31.56 8.88 -8.19
CA ALA A 1168 31.58 10.23 -7.63
C ALA A 1168 30.37 10.54 -6.75
N ASN A 1169 30.57 11.51 -5.86
CA ASN A 1169 29.52 12.30 -5.20
C ASN A 1169 29.67 13.75 -5.73
N PRO A 1170 28.96 14.11 -6.82
CA PRO A 1170 29.22 15.35 -7.54
C PRO A 1170 29.20 16.59 -6.63
N GLY A 1171 30.25 17.41 -6.73
CA GLY A 1171 30.48 18.59 -5.91
C GLY A 1171 31.27 18.33 -4.62
N LYS A 1172 31.44 17.06 -4.20
CA LYS A 1172 32.14 16.68 -2.95
C LYS A 1172 33.42 15.90 -3.18
N GLU A 1173 33.33 14.79 -3.91
CA GLU A 1173 34.47 13.91 -4.14
C GLU A 1173 34.28 13.01 -5.37
N TYR A 1174 35.40 12.61 -5.96
CA TYR A 1174 35.46 11.84 -7.20
C TYR A 1174 36.61 10.85 -7.13
N ALA A 1175 36.45 9.69 -7.75
CA ALA A 1175 37.55 8.81 -8.09
C ALA A 1175 37.47 8.39 -9.55
N VAL A 1176 38.61 8.41 -10.25
CA VAL A 1176 38.72 7.97 -11.65
C VAL A 1176 39.76 6.86 -11.76
N TYR A 1177 39.37 5.71 -12.31
CA TYR A 1177 40.25 4.58 -12.62
C TYR A 1177 40.63 4.58 -14.09
N PHE A 1178 41.90 4.34 -14.37
CA PHE A 1178 42.51 4.30 -15.70
C PHE A 1178 43.10 2.91 -15.96
N PRO A 1179 42.50 2.09 -16.85
CA PRO A 1179 43.05 0.79 -17.21
C PRO A 1179 44.41 0.84 -17.92
N ASN A 1180 44.72 1.95 -18.62
CA ASN A 1180 45.90 2.06 -19.49
C ASN A 1180 46.69 3.37 -19.38
N GLY A 1181 46.25 4.33 -18.56
CA GLY A 1181 46.90 5.63 -18.45
C GLY A 1181 46.51 6.65 -19.52
N ASP A 1182 45.42 6.43 -20.28
CA ASP A 1182 44.93 7.40 -21.27
C ASP A 1182 44.40 8.68 -20.59
N PRO A 1183 44.79 9.90 -21.02
CA PRO A 1183 44.21 11.13 -20.51
C PRO A 1183 42.71 11.25 -20.78
N VAL A 1184 41.95 11.76 -19.82
CA VAL A 1184 40.50 12.03 -19.96
C VAL A 1184 40.16 13.40 -19.40
N ALA A 1185 39.07 13.99 -19.88
CA ALA A 1185 38.54 15.22 -19.32
C ALA A 1185 37.43 14.90 -18.31
N LEU A 1186 37.53 15.39 -17.08
CA LEU A 1186 36.55 15.23 -16.01
C LEU A 1186 35.78 16.54 -15.81
N ASP A 1187 34.46 16.46 -15.77
CA ASP A 1187 33.61 17.59 -15.43
C ASP A 1187 33.55 17.83 -13.91
N LEU A 1188 34.09 18.97 -13.47
CA LEU A 1188 34.04 19.48 -12.10
C LEU A 1188 33.18 20.75 -12.01
N SER A 1189 32.24 20.97 -12.94
CA SER A 1189 31.33 22.12 -12.95
C SER A 1189 30.51 22.27 -11.66
N ALA A 1190 30.17 21.15 -11.00
CA ALA A 1190 29.45 21.13 -9.73
C ALA A 1190 30.30 21.58 -8.52
N VAL A 1191 31.63 21.71 -8.68
CA VAL A 1191 32.54 22.04 -7.59
C VAL A 1191 32.72 23.55 -7.49
N GLN A 1192 32.54 24.10 -6.29
CA GLN A 1192 32.86 25.50 -5.99
C GLN A 1192 34.24 25.59 -5.34
N GLY A 1193 35.21 26.17 -6.06
CA GLY A 1193 36.58 26.38 -5.54
C GLY A 1193 37.56 25.26 -5.89
N ARG A 1194 38.58 25.06 -5.05
CA ARG A 1194 39.70 24.16 -5.30
C ARG A 1194 39.49 22.78 -4.68
N MET A 1195 39.97 21.74 -5.38
CA MET A 1195 40.04 20.38 -4.89
C MET A 1195 41.46 19.84 -4.91
N LYS A 1196 41.74 18.88 -4.06
CA LYS A 1196 43.00 18.14 -4.04
C LYS A 1196 42.84 16.86 -4.83
N ALA A 1197 43.74 16.60 -5.78
CA ALA A 1197 43.84 15.37 -6.53
C ALA A 1197 45.08 14.58 -6.10
N GLY A 1198 44.92 13.31 -5.74
CA GLY A 1198 46.01 12.38 -5.45
C GLY A 1198 46.01 11.22 -6.42
N TRP A 1199 47.15 10.94 -7.07
CA TRP A 1199 47.33 9.84 -8.02
C TRP A 1199 47.90 8.61 -7.32
N LEU A 1200 47.26 7.47 -7.51
CA LEU A 1200 47.62 6.16 -6.98
C LEU A 1200 48.17 5.27 -8.09
N ASP A 1201 49.43 4.86 -7.95
CA ASP A 1201 50.02 3.76 -8.72
C ASP A 1201 49.48 2.45 -8.15
N ILE A 1202 48.63 1.78 -8.92
CA ILE A 1202 47.92 0.58 -8.45
C ILE A 1202 48.87 -0.61 -8.34
N ALA A 1203 49.87 -0.72 -9.22
CA ALA A 1203 50.80 -1.84 -9.24
C ALA A 1203 51.79 -1.79 -8.08
N GLN A 1204 52.17 -0.58 -7.66
CA GLN A 1204 53.06 -0.37 -6.51
C GLN A 1204 52.31 -0.19 -5.18
N SER A 1205 51.00 0.02 -5.22
CA SER A 1205 50.19 0.43 -4.06
C SER A 1205 50.73 1.67 -3.35
N GLN A 1206 51.02 2.73 -4.13
CA GLN A 1206 51.63 3.97 -3.63
C GLN A 1206 50.99 5.23 -4.23
N TRP A 1207 50.74 6.24 -3.39
CA TRP A 1207 50.36 7.58 -3.85
C TRP A 1207 51.59 8.28 -4.45
N ALA A 1208 51.58 8.56 -5.75
CA ALA A 1208 52.75 9.00 -6.50
C ALA A 1208 52.82 10.53 -6.73
N LYS A 1209 51.67 11.20 -6.85
CA LYS A 1209 51.58 12.63 -7.14
C LYS A 1209 50.36 13.25 -6.48
N GLU A 1210 50.49 14.45 -5.92
CA GLU A 1210 49.37 15.28 -5.50
C GLU A 1210 49.36 16.60 -6.30
N GLU A 1211 48.18 17.08 -6.65
CA GLU A 1211 47.99 18.38 -7.30
C GLU A 1211 46.67 19.03 -6.89
N THR A 1212 46.52 20.31 -7.18
CA THR A 1212 45.29 21.07 -6.92
C THR A 1212 44.56 21.27 -8.24
N LEU A 1213 43.27 20.95 -8.27
CA LEU A 1213 42.38 21.16 -9.40
C LEU A 1213 41.42 22.32 -9.08
N GLU A 1214 41.16 23.17 -10.08
CA GLU A 1214 40.13 24.21 -9.98
C GLU A 1214 38.78 23.62 -10.42
N GLY A 1215 37.75 23.81 -9.60
CA GLY A 1215 36.36 23.48 -9.93
C GLY A 1215 35.71 24.50 -10.85
N GLY A 1216 34.42 24.31 -11.13
CA GLY A 1216 33.61 25.22 -11.96
C GLY A 1216 33.75 25.00 -13.46
N GLY A 1217 34.39 23.91 -13.89
CA GLY A 1217 34.51 23.55 -15.30
C GLY A 1217 35.16 22.18 -15.50
N THR A 1218 35.56 21.90 -16.74
CA THR A 1218 36.20 20.64 -17.10
C THR A 1218 37.72 20.70 -16.92
N VAL A 1219 38.30 19.67 -16.30
CA VAL A 1219 39.74 19.52 -16.10
C VAL A 1219 40.28 18.29 -16.85
N THR A 1220 41.48 18.38 -17.41
CA THR A 1220 42.13 17.22 -18.05
C THR A 1220 42.96 16.47 -17.03
N LEU A 1221 42.63 15.20 -16.81
CA LEU A 1221 43.36 14.28 -15.96
C LEU A 1221 44.34 13.48 -16.82
N SER A 1222 45.63 13.56 -16.51
CA SER A 1222 46.70 12.83 -17.22
C SER A 1222 47.47 11.95 -16.24
N PRO A 1223 47.27 10.61 -16.29
CA PRO A 1223 47.97 9.68 -15.41
C PRO A 1223 49.50 9.82 -15.50
N PRO A 1224 50.26 9.70 -14.38
CA PRO A 1224 51.71 9.87 -14.38
C PRO A 1224 52.51 8.86 -15.21
N GLY A 1225 51.91 7.73 -15.59
CA GLY A 1225 52.55 6.69 -16.39
C GLY A 1225 51.57 5.75 -17.08
N THR A 1226 52.11 4.72 -17.74
CA THR A 1226 51.33 3.66 -18.38
C THR A 1226 50.89 2.60 -17.38
N GLY A 1227 49.81 1.88 -17.69
CA GLY A 1227 49.29 0.80 -16.84
C GLY A 1227 48.10 1.24 -15.97
N HIS A 1228 47.88 0.54 -14.86
CA HIS A 1228 46.74 0.80 -13.98
C HIS A 1228 47.01 1.97 -13.04
N TRP A 1229 46.19 3.02 -13.15
CA TRP A 1229 46.23 4.19 -12.27
C TRP A 1229 44.84 4.49 -11.73
N ALA A 1230 44.77 5.07 -10.53
CA ALA A 1230 43.57 5.73 -10.04
C ALA A 1230 43.91 7.14 -9.55
N VAL A 1231 42.93 8.04 -9.55
CA VAL A 1231 43.05 9.35 -8.92
C VAL A 1231 41.85 9.57 -8.00
N TRP A 1232 42.12 10.01 -6.78
CA TRP A 1232 41.10 10.53 -5.86
C TRP A 1232 41.11 12.05 -5.93
N ILE A 1233 39.94 12.67 -5.97
CA ILE A 1233 39.75 14.11 -6.00
C ILE A 1233 38.75 14.48 -4.92
N GLY A 1234 39.18 15.26 -3.92
CA GLY A 1234 38.36 15.63 -2.76
C GLY A 1234 38.65 17.05 -2.26
N PRO A 1235 37.99 17.49 -1.19
CA PRO A 1235 38.16 18.85 -0.67
C PRO A 1235 39.61 19.12 -0.26
N VAL A 1236 40.08 20.35 -0.46
CA VAL A 1236 41.36 20.80 0.10
C VAL A 1236 41.18 20.88 1.61
N SER A 1237 41.80 19.96 2.36
CA SER A 1237 41.80 20.00 3.83
C SER A 1237 42.27 21.37 4.32
N THR A 1238 41.37 22.14 4.93
CA THR A 1238 41.74 23.21 5.85
C THR A 1238 42.16 22.53 7.13
N SER A 1239 43.47 22.38 7.32
CA SER A 1239 44.03 22.04 8.62
C SER A 1239 43.78 23.21 9.59
N GLN A 1240 42.58 23.26 10.16
CA GLN A 1240 42.20 24.00 11.37
C GLN A 1240 40.85 23.49 11.88
N GLU A 1241 40.86 22.31 12.51
CA GLU A 1241 40.09 22.03 13.72
C GLU A 1241 40.91 21.00 14.52
N VAL A 1242 41.96 21.54 15.15
CA VAL A 1242 42.67 20.93 16.27
C VAL A 1242 42.09 21.57 17.52
N LEU A 1243 41.16 20.86 18.18
CA LEU A 1243 41.03 20.65 19.62
C LEU A 1243 39.71 19.95 19.96
#